data_AF-A0A6P9FKI5-F1
#
_entry.id   AF-A0A6P9FKI5-F1
#
_cell.length_a   1.000
_cell.length_b   1.000
_cell.length_c   1.000
_cell.angle_alpha   90.00
_cell.angle_beta   90.00
_cell.angle_gamma   90.00
#
_symmetry.space_group_name_H-M   'P 1'
#
loop_
_entity.id
_entity.type
_entity.pdbx_description
1 polymer ?
#
loop_
_entity_poly.entity_id
_entity_poly.type
_entity_poly.pdbx_seq_one_letter_code
_entity_poly.pdbx_strand_id
1 'polypeptide(L)'
;MTQPPQEGFDRSVEDAREWMKAMQERLQFNDNTQGPRVALEARLRETEKLCQLEPEGRVKVDLVLRVAETLLACCREDQKPEILAQLKDIKAQWEETVTYMTHCHSRIEWVWLHWSEYLLARDEFYRWFQKMMVVLEAPVELQVGLKEKQWQLSHAQVLLHNVGNQAVLLDRLLEEAASLFNRIGDPSVDEDAQKRMKAEYGVVKAKAQDRVSLLEQMTREHEDFQADVDEFQLWLNAVVEKVNGCLGRSCKLSAQHGLSMLQDIASDFPRGEKSLRRLEEQAVGVIQNTSPLGAERITEGLEDMRRALEKMRVLWEEEEERLQGQLRSMGASEQQWRQLEAELGEFRKDLQRLAKEGLEPAAKAGTEDELVARWRLYSATRTALVAEEPRVAWLQAQLKELITLSRDPQPLSDSVVAALQEFQSMKGKSTKLRNATGLELWQCFQRPLQDLQLWRALAQRLLDVTASLPDLPSIHTFLPQIEAALAESSRLKEQLTALPLKKDLLRSVFGQDRAAALLEQVVSSVRDRDLLHNSLLQRKSKLQSLLAQHKDFGAAFKPLQKKLSDLHGRVQAENGLQQDLPGKQAQLSRLQGLQEEALDLGAEMEAMRPLVQGNPGHQHKMDQISTDYQALQRSLEQMIIECVLYARQCSGPQPDSQRPCSLGGYILVGRWTKSQQNSKFRYKSRCARRPRNRTGCSAPHSNPGAQWALAVVRAVERCAAAARSLLCSAL
;
A
#
# COMPACT_ATOMS: atom_id res chain seq x y z
N MET A 1 -81.44 -54.74 -138.63
CA MET A 1 -81.65 -56.20 -138.48
C MET A 1 -81.78 -56.48 -137.00
N THR A 2 -82.85 -57.11 -136.55
CA THR A 2 -83.00 -57.55 -135.15
C THR A 2 -82.22 -58.83 -134.95
N GLN A 3 -81.25 -58.84 -134.02
CA GLN A 3 -80.71 -60.09 -133.48
C GLN A 3 -81.84 -60.87 -132.77
N PRO A 4 -81.80 -62.21 -132.76
CA PRO A 4 -82.78 -62.99 -132.02
C PRO A 4 -82.69 -62.65 -130.51
N PRO A 5 -83.82 -62.66 -129.77
CA PRO A 5 -83.85 -62.20 -128.37
C PRO A 5 -82.86 -62.88 -127.43
N GLN A 6 -82.53 -64.16 -127.68
CA GLN A 6 -81.55 -64.93 -126.89
C GLN A 6 -80.13 -64.38 -127.07
N GLU A 7 -79.62 -64.23 -128.30
CA GLU A 7 -78.29 -63.65 -128.56
C GLU A 7 -78.12 -62.25 -127.97
N GLY A 8 -79.20 -61.44 -127.96
CA GLY A 8 -79.20 -60.13 -127.33
C GLY A 8 -79.06 -60.18 -125.81
N PHE A 9 -79.72 -61.15 -125.16
CA PHE A 9 -79.61 -61.40 -123.73
C PHE A 9 -78.22 -61.94 -123.38
N ASP A 10 -77.80 -63.04 -124.03
CA ASP A 10 -76.50 -63.71 -123.81
C ASP A 10 -75.34 -62.71 -123.96
N ARG A 11 -75.39 -61.85 -124.99
CA ARG A 11 -74.40 -60.79 -125.18
C ARG A 11 -74.43 -59.76 -124.04
N SER A 12 -75.60 -59.30 -123.61
CA SER A 12 -75.67 -58.32 -122.51
C SER A 12 -75.15 -58.91 -121.18
N VAL A 13 -75.39 -60.21 -120.96
CA VAL A 13 -74.88 -60.98 -119.81
C VAL A 13 -73.36 -61.04 -119.85
N GLU A 14 -72.75 -61.31 -121.01
CA GLU A 14 -71.30 -61.35 -121.16
C GLU A 14 -70.67 -59.95 -121.10
N ASP A 15 -71.22 -58.93 -121.78
CA ASP A 15 -70.79 -57.53 -121.70
C ASP A 15 -70.77 -57.02 -120.23
N ALA A 16 -71.68 -57.51 -119.38
CA ALA A 16 -71.71 -57.22 -117.94
C ALA A 16 -70.68 -58.03 -117.14
N ARG A 17 -70.50 -59.33 -117.44
CA ARG A 17 -69.50 -60.20 -116.80
C ARG A 17 -68.08 -59.77 -117.09
N GLU A 18 -67.75 -59.44 -118.34
CA GLU A 18 -66.43 -58.93 -118.72
C GLU A 18 -66.07 -57.67 -117.91
N TRP A 19 -67.02 -56.75 -117.74
CA TRP A 19 -66.81 -55.54 -116.94
C TRP A 19 -66.62 -55.88 -115.45
N MET A 20 -67.49 -56.72 -114.85
CA MET A 20 -67.38 -57.08 -113.44
C MET A 20 -66.05 -57.79 -113.16
N LYS A 21 -65.66 -58.73 -114.02
CA LYS A 21 -64.37 -59.43 -113.97
C LYS A 21 -63.20 -58.46 -114.08
N ALA A 22 -63.21 -57.55 -115.04
CA ALA A 22 -62.14 -56.55 -115.22
C ALA A 22 -62.02 -55.59 -114.01
N MET A 23 -63.13 -55.28 -113.33
CA MET A 23 -63.09 -54.54 -112.07
C MET A 23 -62.55 -55.40 -110.92
N GLN A 24 -63.00 -56.65 -110.78
CA GLN A 24 -62.48 -57.58 -109.76
C GLN A 24 -60.96 -57.81 -109.90
N GLU A 25 -60.45 -58.01 -111.12
CA GLU A 25 -59.01 -58.15 -111.40
C GLU A 25 -58.22 -56.88 -111.02
N ARG A 26 -58.73 -55.68 -111.36
CA ARG A 26 -58.12 -54.40 -110.98
C ARG A 26 -58.19 -54.14 -109.46
N LEU A 27 -59.26 -54.56 -108.79
CA LEU A 27 -59.38 -54.50 -107.33
C LEU A 27 -58.36 -55.42 -106.68
N GLN A 28 -58.30 -56.70 -107.07
CA GLN A 28 -57.34 -57.69 -106.53
C GLN A 28 -55.87 -57.22 -106.60
N PHE A 29 -55.50 -56.50 -107.67
CA PHE A 29 -54.15 -55.90 -107.77
C PHE A 29 -53.91 -54.75 -106.78
N ASN A 30 -54.93 -53.94 -106.50
CA ASN A 30 -54.85 -52.79 -105.60
C ASN A 30 -55.14 -53.14 -104.12
N ASP A 31 -55.79 -54.28 -103.85
CA ASP A 31 -56.31 -54.71 -102.55
C ASP A 31 -55.21 -55.21 -101.58
N ASN A 32 -54.24 -54.35 -101.33
CA ASN A 32 -53.06 -54.62 -100.53
C ASN A 32 -52.67 -53.34 -99.78
N THR A 33 -52.44 -53.44 -98.46
CA THR A 33 -52.04 -52.33 -97.59
C THR A 33 -50.52 -52.22 -97.40
N GLN A 34 -49.76 -53.24 -97.80
CA GLN A 34 -48.31 -53.36 -97.59
C GLN A 34 -47.51 -52.47 -98.56
N GLY A 35 -46.33 -52.02 -98.16
CA GLY A 35 -45.42 -51.19 -98.95
C GLY A 35 -45.55 -49.68 -98.67
N PRO A 36 -44.72 -48.86 -99.34
CA PRO A 36 -44.51 -47.47 -98.94
C PRO A 36 -45.74 -46.58 -99.12
N ARG A 37 -45.83 -45.52 -98.29
CA ARG A 37 -46.99 -44.62 -98.22
C ARG A 37 -47.44 -44.07 -99.57
N VAL A 38 -46.50 -43.74 -100.45
CA VAL A 38 -46.79 -43.26 -101.82
C VAL A 38 -47.49 -44.32 -102.68
N ALA A 39 -47.14 -45.61 -102.51
CA ALA A 39 -47.80 -46.72 -103.18
C ALA A 39 -49.18 -47.04 -102.55
N LEU A 40 -49.35 -46.86 -101.23
CA LEU A 40 -50.67 -46.92 -100.59
C LEU A 40 -51.60 -45.82 -101.10
N GLU A 41 -51.11 -44.58 -101.21
CA GLU A 41 -51.86 -43.44 -101.74
C GLU A 41 -52.19 -43.60 -103.24
N ALA A 42 -51.28 -44.18 -104.02
CA ALA A 42 -51.54 -44.51 -105.42
C ALA A 42 -52.68 -45.54 -105.57
N ARG A 43 -52.68 -46.60 -104.73
CA ARG A 43 -53.77 -47.60 -104.67
C ARG A 43 -55.09 -46.98 -104.19
N LEU A 44 -55.06 -46.08 -103.22
CA LEU A 44 -56.25 -45.36 -102.74
C LEU A 44 -56.92 -44.57 -103.88
N ARG A 45 -56.13 -43.80 -104.63
CA ARG A 45 -56.61 -43.04 -105.80
C ARG A 45 -57.10 -43.95 -106.94
N GLU A 46 -56.59 -45.17 -107.05
CA GLU A 46 -57.05 -46.12 -108.07
C GLU A 46 -58.35 -46.83 -107.65
N THR A 47 -58.52 -47.19 -106.38
CA THR A 47 -59.80 -47.72 -105.87
C THR A 47 -60.89 -46.67 -105.83
N GLU A 48 -60.55 -45.41 -105.57
CA GLU A 48 -61.49 -44.27 -105.73
C GLU A 48 -62.02 -44.19 -107.17
N LYS A 49 -61.14 -44.27 -108.18
CA LYS A 49 -61.54 -44.32 -109.60
C LYS A 49 -62.37 -45.55 -109.93
N LEU A 50 -62.07 -46.71 -109.34
CA LEU A 50 -62.85 -47.94 -109.52
C LEU A 50 -64.29 -47.73 -108.98
N CYS A 51 -64.44 -47.19 -107.78
CA CYS A 51 -65.74 -46.80 -107.23
C CYS A 51 -66.48 -45.76 -108.11
N GLN A 52 -65.78 -44.79 -108.68
CA GLN A 52 -66.37 -43.81 -109.62
C GLN A 52 -66.91 -44.45 -110.92
N LEU A 53 -66.49 -45.68 -111.28
CA LEU A 53 -67.02 -46.43 -112.44
C LEU A 53 -68.26 -47.27 -112.11
N GLU A 54 -68.67 -47.41 -110.84
CA GLU A 54 -69.88 -48.14 -110.42
C GLU A 54 -71.15 -47.79 -111.23
N PRO A 55 -71.43 -46.52 -111.60
CA PRO A 55 -72.59 -46.19 -112.43
C PRO A 55 -72.55 -46.81 -113.84
N GLU A 56 -71.36 -47.03 -114.42
CA GLU A 56 -71.22 -47.70 -115.71
C GLU A 56 -71.62 -49.18 -115.60
N GLY A 57 -71.14 -49.85 -114.56
CA GLY A 57 -71.49 -51.23 -114.24
C GLY A 57 -72.99 -51.42 -114.02
N ARG A 58 -73.62 -50.52 -113.25
CA ARG A 58 -75.10 -50.50 -113.09
C ARG A 58 -75.82 -50.43 -114.43
N VAL A 59 -75.40 -49.54 -115.33
CA VAL A 59 -76.05 -49.40 -116.66
C VAL A 59 -75.94 -50.70 -117.49
N LYS A 60 -74.87 -51.49 -117.34
CA LYS A 60 -74.79 -52.81 -117.98
C LYS A 60 -75.74 -53.82 -117.34
N VAL A 61 -75.81 -53.88 -116.02
CA VAL A 61 -76.75 -54.78 -115.31
C VAL A 61 -78.21 -54.40 -115.61
N ASP A 62 -78.57 -53.11 -115.59
CA ASP A 62 -79.91 -52.61 -115.94
C ASP A 62 -80.30 -52.94 -117.40
N LEU A 63 -79.31 -53.01 -118.31
CA LEU A 63 -79.52 -53.49 -119.68
C LEU A 63 -79.83 -54.99 -119.70
N VAL A 64 -79.09 -55.82 -118.96
CA VAL A 64 -79.38 -57.26 -118.81
C VAL A 64 -80.81 -57.47 -118.30
N LEU A 65 -81.23 -56.74 -117.27
CA LEU A 65 -82.58 -56.86 -116.72
C LEU A 65 -83.65 -56.56 -117.79
N ARG A 66 -83.51 -55.45 -118.52
CA ARG A 66 -84.47 -55.01 -119.55
C ARG A 66 -84.54 -55.96 -120.75
N VAL A 67 -83.40 -56.48 -121.20
CA VAL A 67 -83.36 -57.46 -122.30
C VAL A 67 -83.97 -58.79 -121.84
N ALA A 68 -83.72 -59.21 -120.60
CA ALA A 68 -84.31 -60.42 -120.04
C ALA A 68 -85.83 -60.32 -119.82
N GLU A 69 -86.36 -59.17 -119.37
CA GLU A 69 -87.81 -58.92 -119.32
C GLU A 69 -88.45 -59.11 -120.71
N THR A 70 -87.79 -58.62 -121.75
CA THR A 70 -88.24 -58.75 -123.14
C THR A 70 -88.17 -60.20 -123.62
N LEU A 71 -87.13 -60.94 -123.26
CA LEU A 71 -86.96 -62.36 -123.58
C LEU A 71 -87.97 -63.25 -122.83
N LEU A 72 -88.19 -63.02 -121.53
CA LEU A 72 -89.13 -63.77 -120.68
C LEU A 72 -90.58 -63.64 -121.14
N ALA A 73 -90.93 -62.55 -121.83
CA ALA A 73 -92.23 -62.34 -122.45
C ALA A 73 -92.44 -63.12 -123.78
N CYS A 74 -91.37 -63.66 -124.38
CA CYS A 74 -91.41 -64.29 -125.71
C CYS A 74 -90.79 -65.72 -125.78
N CYS A 75 -90.06 -66.15 -124.75
CA CYS A 75 -89.49 -67.50 -124.67
C CYS A 75 -90.50 -68.56 -124.22
N ARG A 76 -90.12 -69.83 -124.31
CA ARG A 76 -90.96 -70.97 -123.88
C ARG A 76 -90.87 -71.20 -122.37
N GLU A 77 -91.90 -71.82 -121.79
CA GLU A 77 -91.95 -72.10 -120.34
C GLU A 77 -90.77 -72.96 -119.83
N ASP A 78 -90.23 -73.85 -120.66
CA ASP A 78 -89.06 -74.68 -120.37
C ASP A 78 -87.74 -73.88 -120.29
N GLN A 79 -87.69 -72.69 -120.90
CA GLN A 79 -86.49 -71.83 -120.95
C GLN A 79 -86.45 -70.78 -119.83
N LYS A 80 -87.61 -70.39 -119.28
CA LYS A 80 -87.71 -69.37 -118.23
C LYS A 80 -86.88 -69.67 -116.97
N PRO A 81 -86.79 -70.92 -116.45
CA PRO A 81 -85.99 -71.21 -115.26
C PRO A 81 -84.50 -70.92 -115.45
N GLU A 82 -83.97 -71.15 -116.65
CA GLU A 82 -82.57 -70.90 -116.98
C GLU A 82 -82.26 -69.40 -117.06
N ILE A 83 -83.11 -68.63 -117.76
CA ILE A 83 -82.99 -67.16 -117.86
C ILE A 83 -83.10 -66.52 -116.47
N LEU A 84 -84.03 -66.98 -115.63
CA LEU A 84 -84.18 -66.51 -114.24
C LEU A 84 -82.98 -66.89 -113.36
N ALA A 85 -82.35 -68.04 -113.59
CA ALA A 85 -81.12 -68.43 -112.89
C ALA A 85 -79.94 -67.53 -113.29
N GLN A 86 -79.75 -67.25 -114.59
CA GLN A 86 -78.73 -66.32 -115.08
C GLN A 86 -78.95 -64.90 -114.56
N LEU A 87 -80.20 -64.41 -114.50
CA LEU A 87 -80.53 -63.12 -113.90
C LEU A 87 -80.18 -63.04 -112.40
N LYS A 88 -80.40 -64.14 -111.66
CA LYS A 88 -80.03 -64.22 -110.23
C LYS A 88 -78.52 -64.22 -110.05
N ASP A 89 -77.80 -64.96 -110.89
CA ASP A 89 -76.34 -65.05 -110.92
C ASP A 89 -75.69 -63.68 -111.20
N ILE A 90 -76.13 -62.98 -112.24
CA ILE A 90 -75.64 -61.63 -112.57
C ILE A 90 -75.91 -60.62 -111.44
N LYS A 91 -77.08 -60.68 -110.78
CA LYS A 91 -77.35 -59.82 -109.62
C LYS A 91 -76.43 -60.12 -108.43
N ALA A 92 -76.17 -61.40 -108.14
CA ALA A 92 -75.27 -61.79 -107.07
C ALA A 92 -73.81 -61.37 -107.36
N GLN A 93 -73.32 -61.57 -108.59
CA GLN A 93 -71.99 -61.11 -109.03
C GLN A 93 -71.86 -59.59 -108.99
N TRP A 94 -72.94 -58.85 -109.30
CA TRP A 94 -72.99 -57.40 -109.17
C TRP A 94 -72.90 -56.94 -107.71
N GLU A 95 -73.74 -57.51 -106.83
CA GLU A 95 -73.75 -57.22 -105.40
C GLU A 95 -72.39 -57.55 -104.74
N GLU A 96 -71.77 -58.69 -105.10
CA GLU A 96 -70.42 -59.06 -104.69
C GLU A 96 -69.37 -58.05 -105.19
N THR A 97 -69.43 -57.64 -106.46
CA THR A 97 -68.47 -56.70 -107.05
C THR A 97 -68.54 -55.33 -106.38
N VAL A 98 -69.73 -54.76 -106.16
CA VAL A 98 -69.90 -53.47 -105.46
C VAL A 98 -69.48 -53.56 -103.99
N THR A 99 -69.79 -54.66 -103.33
CA THR A 99 -69.35 -54.93 -101.96
C THR A 99 -67.82 -54.99 -101.89
N TYR A 100 -67.17 -55.65 -102.87
CA TYR A 100 -65.72 -55.74 -102.93
C TYR A 100 -65.05 -54.40 -103.25
N MET A 101 -65.62 -53.62 -104.18
CA MET A 101 -65.18 -52.24 -104.48
C MET A 101 -65.17 -51.39 -103.19
N THR A 102 -66.28 -51.40 -102.46
CA THR A 102 -66.46 -50.64 -101.21
C THR A 102 -65.48 -51.11 -100.14
N HIS A 103 -65.40 -52.41 -99.87
CA HIS A 103 -64.49 -52.97 -98.84
C HIS A 103 -63.02 -52.74 -99.17
N CYS A 104 -62.61 -52.89 -100.43
CA CYS A 104 -61.24 -52.65 -100.87
C CYS A 104 -60.85 -51.17 -100.68
N HIS A 105 -61.70 -50.24 -101.16
CA HIS A 105 -61.46 -48.81 -101.03
C HIS A 105 -61.38 -48.38 -99.56
N SER A 106 -62.40 -48.67 -98.74
CA SER A 106 -62.42 -48.26 -97.33
C SER A 106 -61.31 -48.91 -96.49
N ARG A 107 -60.86 -50.14 -96.83
CA ARG A 107 -59.69 -50.76 -96.17
C ARG A 107 -58.41 -49.98 -96.42
N ILE A 108 -58.18 -49.57 -97.67
CA ILE A 108 -56.97 -48.82 -98.06
C ILE A 108 -57.03 -47.39 -97.50
N GLU A 109 -58.21 -46.75 -97.59
CA GLU A 109 -58.48 -45.42 -97.04
C GLU A 109 -58.21 -45.37 -95.53
N TRP A 110 -58.77 -46.31 -94.77
CA TRP A 110 -58.63 -46.37 -93.32
C TRP A 110 -57.16 -46.53 -92.88
N VAL A 111 -56.40 -47.41 -93.54
CA VAL A 111 -54.96 -47.57 -93.24
C VAL A 111 -54.16 -46.31 -93.63
N TRP A 112 -54.50 -45.65 -94.73
CA TRP A 112 -53.83 -44.40 -95.14
C TRP A 112 -54.15 -43.24 -94.18
N LEU A 113 -55.40 -43.10 -93.73
CA LEU A 113 -55.83 -42.12 -92.73
C LEU A 113 -55.13 -42.35 -91.39
N HIS A 114 -55.20 -43.56 -90.85
CA HIS A 114 -54.57 -43.94 -89.58
C HIS A 114 -53.04 -43.74 -89.60
N TRP A 115 -52.37 -44.04 -90.72
CA TRP A 115 -50.95 -43.70 -90.92
C TRP A 115 -50.71 -42.18 -90.99
N SER A 116 -51.67 -41.41 -91.50
CA SER A 116 -51.57 -39.93 -91.53
C SER A 116 -51.65 -39.34 -90.13
N GLU A 117 -52.59 -39.81 -89.31
CA GLU A 117 -52.77 -39.40 -87.91
C GLU A 117 -51.52 -39.73 -87.07
N TYR A 118 -50.98 -40.94 -87.23
CA TYR A 118 -49.71 -41.33 -86.61
C TYR A 118 -48.56 -40.38 -86.98
N LEU A 119 -48.40 -40.03 -88.27
CA LEU A 119 -47.34 -39.13 -88.71
C LEU A 119 -47.49 -37.73 -88.09
N LEU A 120 -48.72 -37.20 -87.98
CA LEU A 120 -48.97 -35.90 -87.34
C LEU A 120 -48.58 -35.90 -85.85
N ALA A 121 -48.95 -36.95 -85.11
CA ALA A 121 -48.63 -37.10 -83.69
C ALA A 121 -47.13 -37.36 -83.45
N ARG A 122 -46.50 -38.18 -84.30
CA ARG A 122 -45.05 -38.42 -84.30
C ARG A 122 -44.28 -37.12 -84.57
N ASP A 123 -44.71 -36.33 -85.54
CA ASP A 123 -44.06 -35.06 -85.87
C ASP A 123 -44.29 -33.99 -84.79
N GLU A 124 -45.36 -34.08 -83.99
CA GLU A 124 -45.54 -33.27 -82.79
C GLU A 124 -44.57 -33.68 -81.67
N PHE A 125 -44.42 -34.99 -81.43
CA PHE A 125 -43.40 -35.51 -80.52
C PHE A 125 -41.99 -35.06 -80.93
N TYR A 126 -41.64 -35.12 -82.22
CA TYR A 126 -40.35 -34.63 -82.70
C TYR A 126 -40.19 -33.10 -82.59
N ARG A 127 -41.26 -32.31 -82.78
CA ARG A 127 -41.25 -30.86 -82.49
C ARG A 127 -41.01 -30.57 -81.00
N TRP A 128 -41.59 -31.35 -80.09
CA TRP A 128 -41.30 -31.27 -78.66
C TRP A 128 -39.85 -31.68 -78.36
N PHE A 129 -39.37 -32.81 -78.92
CA PHE A 129 -38.02 -33.33 -78.73
C PHE A 129 -36.95 -32.31 -79.12
N GLN A 130 -37.05 -31.70 -80.30
CA GLN A 130 -36.10 -30.69 -80.77
C GLN A 130 -36.10 -29.45 -79.85
N LYS A 131 -37.28 -28.98 -79.42
CA LYS A 131 -37.38 -27.89 -78.44
C LYS A 131 -36.71 -28.25 -77.11
N MET A 132 -36.91 -29.47 -76.61
CA MET A 132 -36.36 -29.93 -75.34
C MET A 132 -34.84 -30.13 -75.42
N MET A 133 -34.32 -30.67 -76.53
CA MET A 133 -32.88 -30.76 -76.79
C MET A 133 -32.22 -29.38 -76.71
N VAL A 134 -32.76 -28.36 -77.41
CA VAL A 134 -32.20 -26.99 -77.37
C VAL A 134 -32.19 -26.40 -75.95
N VAL A 135 -33.24 -26.62 -75.15
CA VAL A 135 -33.31 -26.16 -73.75
C VAL A 135 -32.29 -26.87 -72.84
N LEU A 136 -32.00 -28.15 -73.11
CA LEU A 136 -31.04 -28.94 -72.33
C LEU A 136 -29.58 -28.81 -72.81
N GLU A 137 -29.34 -28.36 -74.05
CA GLU A 137 -27.99 -28.19 -74.61
C GLU A 137 -27.25 -26.98 -74.02
N ALA A 138 -27.97 -25.88 -73.77
CA ALA A 138 -27.41 -24.70 -73.11
C ALA A 138 -26.89 -25.10 -71.71
N PRO A 139 -25.64 -24.78 -71.31
CA PRO A 139 -25.07 -25.20 -70.04
C PRO A 139 -25.77 -24.55 -68.83
N VAL A 140 -25.53 -25.08 -67.62
CA VAL A 140 -26.04 -24.48 -66.38
C VAL A 140 -25.26 -23.20 -66.08
N GLU A 141 -25.94 -22.06 -66.10
CA GLU A 141 -25.36 -20.77 -65.73
C GLU A 141 -25.14 -20.67 -64.22
N LEU A 142 -23.89 -20.56 -63.78
CA LEU A 142 -23.54 -20.38 -62.36
C LEU A 142 -24.20 -19.12 -61.80
N GLN A 143 -24.86 -19.23 -60.64
CA GLN A 143 -25.60 -18.14 -60.00
C GLN A 143 -24.81 -17.46 -58.87
N VAL A 144 -25.23 -16.24 -58.51
CA VAL A 144 -24.57 -15.39 -57.50
C VAL A 144 -24.79 -15.87 -56.06
N GLY A 145 -25.94 -16.49 -55.76
CA GLY A 145 -26.35 -16.82 -54.39
C GLY A 145 -27.18 -18.10 -54.30
N LEU A 146 -27.44 -18.53 -53.07
CA LEU A 146 -28.18 -19.76 -52.78
C LEU A 146 -29.62 -19.73 -53.30
N LYS A 147 -30.33 -18.59 -53.14
CA LYS A 147 -31.74 -18.46 -53.55
C LYS A 147 -31.92 -18.61 -55.06
N GLU A 148 -30.96 -18.10 -55.82
CA GLU A 148 -30.92 -18.18 -57.27
C GLU A 148 -30.63 -19.61 -57.75
N LYS A 149 -29.74 -20.35 -57.05
CA LYS A 149 -29.53 -21.79 -57.29
C LYS A 149 -30.78 -22.63 -56.97
N GLN A 150 -31.42 -22.38 -55.82
CA GLN A 150 -32.69 -23.03 -55.43
C GLN A 150 -33.79 -22.80 -56.47
N TRP A 151 -33.90 -21.59 -57.03
CA TRP A 151 -34.84 -21.29 -58.10
C TRP A 151 -34.52 -22.03 -59.41
N GLN A 152 -33.25 -22.05 -59.84
CA GLN A 152 -32.82 -22.87 -60.99
C GLN A 152 -33.13 -24.36 -60.80
N LEU A 153 -32.86 -24.89 -59.60
CA LEU A 153 -33.14 -26.29 -59.26
C LEU A 153 -34.65 -26.58 -59.38
N SER A 154 -35.51 -25.74 -58.80
CA SER A 154 -36.96 -25.88 -58.92
C SER A 154 -37.42 -25.85 -60.37
N HIS A 155 -36.86 -24.95 -61.19
CA HIS A 155 -37.14 -24.89 -62.63
C HIS A 155 -36.70 -26.16 -63.36
N ALA A 156 -35.51 -26.71 -63.06
CA ALA A 156 -35.01 -27.95 -63.64
C ALA A 156 -35.83 -29.18 -63.23
N GLN A 157 -36.31 -29.24 -61.98
CA GLN A 157 -37.22 -30.30 -61.51
C GLN A 157 -38.58 -30.25 -62.22
N VAL A 158 -39.14 -29.06 -62.45
CA VAL A 158 -40.34 -28.87 -63.29
C VAL A 158 -40.08 -29.29 -64.74
N LEU A 159 -38.90 -28.98 -65.30
CA LEU A 159 -38.52 -29.41 -66.64
C LEU A 159 -38.42 -30.94 -66.75
N LEU A 160 -37.77 -31.60 -65.78
CA LEU A 160 -37.68 -33.06 -65.70
C LEU A 160 -39.06 -33.72 -65.56
N HIS A 161 -39.96 -33.15 -64.76
CA HIS A 161 -41.35 -33.63 -64.68
C HIS A 161 -42.07 -33.51 -66.03
N ASN A 162 -41.93 -32.38 -66.73
CA ASN A 162 -42.48 -32.17 -68.07
C ASN A 162 -41.90 -33.15 -69.11
N VAL A 163 -40.63 -33.54 -68.99
CA VAL A 163 -40.03 -34.62 -69.81
C VAL A 163 -40.66 -35.97 -69.45
N GLY A 164 -40.77 -36.29 -68.16
CA GLY A 164 -41.36 -37.55 -67.69
C GLY A 164 -42.80 -37.76 -68.17
N ASN A 165 -43.61 -36.70 -68.21
CA ASN A 165 -45.00 -36.74 -68.68
C ASN A 165 -45.12 -37.11 -70.18
N GLN A 166 -44.07 -36.91 -70.98
CA GLN A 166 -44.06 -37.26 -72.42
C GLN A 166 -43.83 -38.75 -72.68
N ALA A 167 -43.47 -39.55 -71.65
CA ALA A 167 -43.46 -41.01 -71.76
C ALA A 167 -44.82 -41.56 -72.24
N VAL A 168 -45.93 -41.00 -71.75
CA VAL A 168 -47.30 -41.45 -72.10
C VAL A 168 -47.63 -41.23 -73.57
N LEU A 169 -47.07 -40.19 -74.21
CA LEU A 169 -47.20 -39.98 -75.64
C LEU A 169 -46.27 -40.92 -76.43
N LEU A 170 -45.03 -41.08 -75.97
CA LEU A 170 -44.06 -42.00 -76.57
C LEU A 170 -44.57 -43.45 -76.59
N ASP A 171 -45.05 -43.97 -75.45
CA ASP A 171 -45.49 -45.37 -75.36
C ASP A 171 -46.67 -45.64 -76.30
N ARG A 172 -47.64 -44.71 -76.40
CA ARG A 172 -48.72 -44.77 -77.41
C ARG A 172 -48.21 -44.71 -78.85
N LEU A 173 -47.22 -43.86 -79.14
CA LEU A 173 -46.60 -43.79 -80.47
C LEU A 173 -45.83 -45.07 -80.81
N LEU A 174 -45.29 -45.79 -79.83
CA LEU A 174 -44.64 -47.09 -80.04
C LEU A 174 -45.69 -48.19 -80.29
N GLU A 175 -46.77 -48.22 -79.51
CA GLU A 175 -47.91 -49.14 -79.70
C GLU A 175 -48.55 -48.96 -81.10
N GLU A 176 -48.83 -47.72 -81.51
CA GLU A 176 -49.42 -47.44 -82.82
C GLU A 176 -48.42 -47.65 -83.97
N ALA A 177 -47.12 -47.42 -83.77
CA ALA A 177 -46.11 -47.77 -84.77
C ALA A 177 -46.06 -49.29 -85.02
N ALA A 178 -46.13 -50.11 -83.96
CA ALA A 178 -46.20 -51.56 -84.08
C ALA A 178 -47.52 -52.04 -84.72
N SER A 179 -48.64 -51.44 -84.32
CA SER A 179 -49.98 -51.64 -84.91
C SER A 179 -49.99 -51.37 -86.42
N LEU A 180 -49.38 -50.25 -86.85
CA LEU A 180 -49.23 -49.88 -88.26
C LEU A 180 -48.24 -50.77 -89.00
N PHE A 181 -47.06 -51.06 -88.45
CA PHE A 181 -46.03 -51.88 -89.10
C PHE A 181 -46.57 -53.25 -89.52
N ASN A 182 -47.35 -53.92 -88.66
CA ASN A 182 -48.00 -55.19 -88.97
C ASN A 182 -49.00 -55.10 -90.15
N ARG A 183 -49.50 -53.91 -90.50
CA ARG A 183 -50.47 -53.68 -91.59
C ARG A 183 -49.83 -53.15 -92.88
N ILE A 184 -48.66 -52.52 -92.80
CA ILE A 184 -48.04 -51.80 -93.93
C ILE A 184 -46.60 -52.23 -94.26
N GLY A 185 -45.86 -52.86 -93.35
CA GLY A 185 -44.51 -53.38 -93.59
C GLY A 185 -43.45 -52.33 -93.98
N ASP A 186 -43.71 -51.04 -93.69
CA ASP A 186 -42.84 -49.92 -94.08
C ASP A 186 -41.75 -49.64 -93.03
N PRO A 187 -40.46 -49.53 -93.43
CA PRO A 187 -39.34 -49.28 -92.50
C PRO A 187 -39.39 -47.97 -91.70
N SER A 188 -40.27 -47.01 -92.04
CA SER A 188 -40.41 -45.77 -91.27
C SER A 188 -41.10 -45.96 -89.91
N VAL A 189 -41.72 -47.13 -89.67
CA VAL A 189 -42.39 -47.50 -88.41
C VAL A 189 -41.94 -48.87 -87.86
N ASP A 190 -40.88 -49.45 -88.42
CA ASP A 190 -40.35 -50.75 -88.00
C ASP A 190 -39.81 -50.76 -86.55
N GLU A 191 -39.47 -51.94 -86.05
CA GLU A 191 -38.92 -52.07 -84.69
C GLU A 191 -37.69 -51.19 -84.46
N ASP A 192 -36.88 -50.92 -85.48
CA ASP A 192 -35.65 -50.15 -85.33
C ASP A 192 -35.93 -48.65 -85.34
N ALA A 193 -36.98 -48.19 -86.06
CA ALA A 193 -37.54 -46.85 -85.92
C ALA A 193 -38.10 -46.62 -84.50
N GLN A 194 -38.82 -47.61 -83.97
CA GLN A 194 -39.33 -47.61 -82.60
C GLN A 194 -38.18 -47.58 -81.56
N LYS A 195 -37.14 -48.42 -81.72
CA LYS A 195 -35.94 -48.42 -80.88
C LYS A 195 -35.20 -47.08 -80.93
N ARG A 196 -35.05 -46.46 -82.12
CA ARG A 196 -34.45 -45.12 -82.29
C ARG A 196 -35.22 -44.05 -81.52
N MET A 197 -36.53 -43.92 -81.76
CA MET A 197 -37.39 -42.94 -81.08
C MET A 197 -37.37 -43.09 -79.54
N LYS A 198 -37.33 -44.34 -79.04
CA LYS A 198 -37.22 -44.63 -77.61
C LYS A 198 -35.84 -44.29 -77.03
N ALA A 199 -34.76 -44.51 -77.79
CA ALA A 199 -33.40 -44.14 -77.38
C ALA A 199 -33.19 -42.60 -77.36
N GLU A 200 -33.73 -41.90 -78.36
CA GLU A 200 -33.71 -40.43 -78.45
C GLU A 200 -34.40 -39.78 -77.23
N TYR A 201 -35.59 -40.26 -76.87
CA TYR A 201 -36.25 -39.86 -75.62
C TYR A 201 -35.39 -40.15 -74.38
N GLY A 202 -34.73 -41.32 -74.35
CA GLY A 202 -33.80 -41.70 -73.29
C GLY A 202 -32.67 -40.68 -73.09
N VAL A 203 -32.11 -40.14 -74.17
CA VAL A 203 -31.06 -39.09 -74.13
C VAL A 203 -31.61 -37.78 -73.56
N VAL A 204 -32.78 -37.33 -74.00
CA VAL A 204 -33.44 -36.13 -73.45
C VAL A 204 -33.75 -36.29 -71.96
N LYS A 205 -34.25 -37.46 -71.56
CA LYS A 205 -34.54 -37.77 -70.16
C LYS A 205 -33.26 -37.79 -69.32
N ALA A 206 -32.19 -38.43 -69.80
CA ALA A 206 -30.89 -38.43 -69.13
C ALA A 206 -30.36 -37.01 -68.92
N LYS A 207 -30.27 -36.18 -69.99
CA LYS A 207 -29.82 -34.78 -69.89
C LYS A 207 -30.63 -33.95 -68.88
N ALA A 208 -31.94 -34.19 -68.77
CA ALA A 208 -32.79 -33.54 -67.76
C ALA A 208 -32.51 -34.03 -66.33
N GLN A 209 -32.27 -35.34 -66.15
CA GLN A 209 -31.90 -35.93 -64.84
C GLN A 209 -30.49 -35.50 -64.39
N ASP A 210 -29.52 -35.44 -65.31
CA ASP A 210 -28.15 -35.01 -65.04
C ASP A 210 -28.12 -33.53 -64.61
N ARG A 211 -28.93 -32.69 -65.28
CA ARG A 211 -29.11 -31.27 -64.92
C ARG A 211 -29.69 -31.08 -63.53
N VAL A 212 -30.70 -31.86 -63.16
CA VAL A 212 -31.27 -31.83 -61.80
C VAL A 212 -30.23 -32.30 -60.79
N SER A 213 -29.56 -33.44 -61.01
CA SER A 213 -28.53 -33.97 -60.12
C SER A 213 -27.40 -32.97 -59.84
N LEU A 214 -26.91 -32.28 -60.89
CA LEU A 214 -25.89 -31.24 -60.78
C LEU A 214 -26.39 -30.04 -59.97
N LEU A 215 -27.58 -29.51 -60.28
CA LEU A 215 -28.17 -28.39 -59.54
C LEU A 215 -28.49 -28.76 -58.08
N GLU A 216 -28.89 -29.99 -57.80
CA GLU A 216 -29.09 -30.49 -56.43
C GLU A 216 -27.78 -30.54 -55.65
N GLN A 217 -26.68 -31.00 -56.25
CA GLN A 217 -25.35 -30.98 -55.62
C GLN A 217 -24.92 -29.53 -55.34
N MET A 218 -24.90 -28.67 -56.36
CA MET A 218 -24.44 -27.27 -56.25
C MET A 218 -25.30 -26.41 -55.31
N THR A 219 -26.55 -26.82 -55.06
CA THR A 219 -27.45 -26.20 -54.09
C THR A 219 -27.14 -26.72 -52.69
N ARG A 220 -27.12 -28.04 -52.46
CA ARG A 220 -26.81 -28.65 -51.15
C ARG A 220 -25.47 -28.19 -50.58
N GLU A 221 -24.41 -28.17 -51.40
CA GLU A 221 -23.09 -27.66 -51.00
C GLU A 221 -23.15 -26.21 -50.48
N HIS A 222 -24.05 -25.39 -51.04
CA HIS A 222 -24.26 -24.00 -50.64
C HIS A 222 -25.23 -23.87 -49.45
N GLU A 223 -26.19 -24.79 -49.30
CA GLU A 223 -27.09 -24.88 -48.14
C GLU A 223 -26.32 -25.27 -46.87
N ASP A 224 -25.49 -26.32 -46.95
CA ASP A 224 -24.61 -26.75 -45.86
C ASP A 224 -23.65 -25.62 -45.46
N PHE A 225 -22.94 -25.03 -46.44
CA PHE A 225 -22.05 -23.89 -46.19
C PHE A 225 -22.76 -22.69 -45.56
N GLN A 226 -23.96 -22.31 -46.04
CA GLN A 226 -24.70 -21.19 -45.46
C GLN A 226 -25.15 -21.48 -44.02
N ALA A 227 -25.59 -22.70 -43.72
CA ALA A 227 -25.95 -23.10 -42.36
C ALA A 227 -24.75 -23.04 -41.40
N ASP A 228 -23.57 -23.43 -41.88
CA ASP A 228 -22.32 -23.35 -41.12
C ASP A 228 -21.83 -21.89 -40.92
N VAL A 229 -22.03 -21.02 -41.93
CA VAL A 229 -21.78 -19.58 -41.82
C VAL A 229 -22.71 -18.96 -40.77
N ASP A 230 -23.99 -19.34 -40.78
CA ASP A 230 -24.97 -18.86 -39.81
C ASP A 230 -24.63 -19.34 -38.38
N GLU A 231 -24.20 -20.60 -38.17
CA GLU A 231 -23.71 -21.07 -36.86
C GLU A 231 -22.47 -20.28 -36.42
N PHE A 232 -21.49 -20.07 -37.31
CA PHE A 232 -20.28 -19.34 -36.98
C PHE A 232 -20.57 -17.87 -36.63
N GLN A 233 -21.45 -17.19 -37.37
CA GLN A 233 -21.85 -15.81 -37.06
C GLN A 233 -22.62 -15.72 -35.74
N LEU A 234 -23.50 -16.68 -35.43
CA LEU A 234 -24.19 -16.75 -34.14
C LEU A 234 -23.20 -16.96 -32.98
N TRP A 235 -22.23 -17.87 -33.13
CA TRP A 235 -21.17 -18.09 -32.15
C TRP A 235 -20.29 -16.83 -31.96
N LEU A 236 -19.85 -16.21 -33.07
CA LEU A 236 -19.00 -15.02 -33.05
C LEU A 236 -19.71 -13.85 -32.35
N ASN A 237 -20.98 -13.59 -32.66
CA ASN A 237 -21.78 -12.57 -31.99
C ASN A 237 -21.95 -12.88 -30.49
N ALA A 238 -22.14 -14.15 -30.10
CA ALA A 238 -22.21 -14.53 -28.69
C ALA A 238 -20.87 -14.30 -27.96
N VAL A 239 -19.72 -14.55 -28.61
CA VAL A 239 -18.39 -14.25 -28.05
C VAL A 239 -18.15 -12.75 -27.95
N VAL A 240 -18.54 -11.97 -28.97
CA VAL A 240 -18.49 -10.50 -28.94
C VAL A 240 -19.27 -9.96 -27.74
N GLU A 241 -20.49 -10.43 -27.49
CA GLU A 241 -21.27 -9.98 -26.34
C GLU A 241 -20.71 -10.46 -24.99
N LYS A 242 -20.15 -11.68 -24.89
CA LYS A 242 -19.40 -12.12 -23.69
C LYS A 242 -18.23 -11.17 -23.38
N VAL A 243 -17.43 -10.81 -24.39
CA VAL A 243 -16.26 -9.93 -24.23
C VAL A 243 -16.68 -8.48 -23.94
N ASN A 244 -17.70 -7.95 -24.64
CA ASN A 244 -18.31 -6.64 -24.34
C ASN A 244 -18.81 -6.56 -22.89
N GLY A 245 -19.35 -7.66 -22.35
CA GLY A 245 -19.76 -7.76 -20.93
C GLY A 245 -18.60 -7.74 -19.93
N CYS A 246 -17.38 -8.07 -20.37
CA CYS A 246 -16.15 -8.01 -19.56
C CYS A 246 -15.44 -6.65 -19.67
N LEU A 247 -15.52 -5.99 -20.82
CA LEU A 247 -14.78 -4.77 -21.16
C LEU A 247 -15.20 -3.53 -20.37
N GLY A 248 -14.20 -2.76 -19.93
CA GLY A 248 -14.34 -1.34 -19.59
C GLY A 248 -14.92 -1.00 -18.21
N ARG A 249 -15.05 0.31 -17.93
CA ARG A 249 -15.45 0.86 -16.60
C ARG A 249 -16.87 0.51 -16.15
N SER A 250 -17.69 -0.07 -17.02
CA SER A 250 -19.02 -0.61 -16.72
C SER A 250 -18.99 -2.01 -16.12
N CYS A 251 -17.87 -2.74 -16.25
CA CYS A 251 -17.71 -4.08 -15.72
C CYS A 251 -17.81 -4.07 -14.18
N LYS A 252 -18.83 -4.77 -13.65
CA LYS A 252 -19.10 -4.90 -12.20
C LYS A 252 -18.34 -6.07 -11.56
N LEU A 253 -17.64 -6.86 -12.35
CA LEU A 253 -16.87 -8.02 -11.88
C LEU A 253 -15.58 -7.54 -11.19
N SER A 254 -15.11 -8.29 -10.18
CA SER A 254 -13.74 -8.08 -9.70
C SER A 254 -12.75 -8.58 -10.75
N ALA A 255 -11.51 -8.09 -10.71
CA ALA A 255 -10.49 -8.45 -11.71
C ALA A 255 -10.27 -9.97 -11.84
N GLN A 256 -10.42 -10.74 -10.75
CA GLN A 256 -10.36 -12.20 -10.76
C GLN A 256 -11.55 -12.85 -11.49
N HIS A 257 -12.79 -12.37 -11.26
CA HIS A 257 -13.97 -12.91 -11.95
C HIS A 257 -13.96 -12.53 -13.44
N GLY A 258 -13.51 -11.32 -13.77
CA GLY A 258 -13.27 -10.92 -15.16
C GLY A 258 -12.22 -11.80 -15.85
N LEU A 259 -11.09 -12.07 -15.18
CA LEU A 259 -10.05 -12.96 -15.70
C LEU A 259 -10.59 -14.38 -15.93
N SER A 260 -11.38 -14.94 -15.00
CA SER A 260 -12.00 -16.26 -15.15
C SER A 260 -12.93 -16.31 -16.36
N MET A 261 -13.80 -15.30 -16.52
CA MET A 261 -14.70 -15.19 -17.68
C MET A 261 -13.91 -15.08 -19.00
N LEU A 262 -12.80 -14.32 -19.02
CA LEU A 262 -11.91 -14.28 -20.18
C LEU A 262 -11.27 -15.64 -20.45
N GLN A 263 -10.83 -16.38 -19.44
CA GLN A 263 -10.23 -17.72 -19.60
C GLN A 263 -11.24 -18.77 -20.09
N ASP A 264 -12.51 -18.67 -19.69
CA ASP A 264 -13.59 -19.48 -20.26
C ASP A 264 -13.77 -19.16 -21.75
N ILE A 265 -13.76 -17.88 -22.15
CA ILE A 265 -13.80 -17.44 -23.56
C ILE A 265 -12.55 -17.87 -24.33
N ALA A 266 -11.38 -17.91 -23.70
CA ALA A 266 -10.14 -18.41 -24.29
C ALA A 266 -10.28 -19.85 -24.78
N SER A 267 -11.04 -20.68 -24.04
CA SER A 267 -11.32 -22.06 -24.40
C SER A 267 -12.31 -22.23 -25.58
N ASP A 268 -13.13 -21.21 -25.88
CA ASP A 268 -14.03 -21.19 -27.05
C ASP A 268 -13.28 -20.88 -28.36
N PHE A 269 -12.21 -20.07 -28.35
CA PHE A 269 -11.50 -19.64 -29.57
C PHE A 269 -11.00 -20.80 -30.47
N PRO A 270 -10.41 -21.91 -29.95
CA PRO A 270 -10.01 -23.05 -30.78
C PRO A 270 -11.17 -23.74 -31.50
N ARG A 271 -12.40 -23.72 -30.95
CA ARG A 271 -13.60 -24.17 -31.67
C ARG A 271 -13.94 -23.21 -32.81
N GLY A 272 -13.87 -21.90 -32.55
CA GLY A 272 -14.04 -20.85 -33.55
C GLY A 272 -13.09 -21.02 -34.74
N GLU A 273 -11.79 -21.11 -34.47
CA GLU A 273 -10.78 -21.34 -35.52
C GLU A 273 -11.04 -22.61 -36.33
N LYS A 274 -11.40 -23.71 -35.66
CA LYS A 274 -11.70 -24.97 -36.36
C LYS A 274 -12.94 -24.83 -37.27
N SER A 275 -13.97 -24.10 -36.81
CA SER A 275 -15.16 -23.84 -37.61
C SER A 275 -14.85 -22.97 -38.82
N LEU A 276 -14.07 -21.89 -38.63
CA LEU A 276 -13.65 -21.01 -39.73
C LEU A 276 -12.79 -21.75 -40.77
N ARG A 277 -11.86 -22.61 -40.35
CA ARG A 277 -11.08 -23.44 -41.29
C ARG A 277 -11.96 -24.41 -42.09
N ARG A 278 -12.96 -25.02 -41.45
CA ARG A 278 -13.97 -25.86 -42.12
C ARG A 278 -14.79 -25.06 -43.14
N LEU A 279 -15.19 -23.83 -42.81
CA LEU A 279 -15.85 -22.92 -43.75
C LEU A 279 -14.95 -22.59 -44.95
N GLU A 280 -13.67 -22.32 -44.73
CA GLU A 280 -12.68 -22.11 -45.81
C GLU A 280 -12.53 -23.35 -46.70
N GLU A 281 -12.49 -24.56 -46.12
CA GLU A 281 -12.44 -25.84 -46.84
C GLU A 281 -13.70 -26.08 -47.69
N GLN A 282 -14.90 -25.86 -47.13
CA GLN A 282 -16.18 -25.98 -47.85
C GLN A 282 -16.31 -24.94 -48.97
N ALA A 283 -15.89 -23.70 -48.69
CA ALA A 283 -16.01 -22.59 -49.64
C ALA A 283 -15.29 -22.86 -50.96
N VAL A 284 -14.20 -23.63 -50.99
CA VAL A 284 -13.47 -23.98 -52.22
C VAL A 284 -14.41 -24.64 -53.26
N GLY A 285 -15.28 -25.55 -52.83
CA GLY A 285 -16.27 -26.19 -53.71
C GLY A 285 -17.41 -25.23 -54.09
N VAL A 286 -17.95 -24.53 -53.09
CA VAL A 286 -19.06 -23.56 -53.32
C VAL A 286 -18.65 -22.46 -54.29
N ILE A 287 -17.42 -21.92 -54.18
CA ILE A 287 -16.84 -20.90 -55.06
C ILE A 287 -16.74 -21.39 -56.50
N GLN A 288 -16.24 -22.62 -56.72
CA GLN A 288 -16.17 -23.22 -58.07
C GLN A 288 -17.57 -23.39 -58.69
N ASN A 289 -18.56 -23.67 -57.86
CA ASN A 289 -19.97 -23.87 -58.25
C ASN A 289 -20.82 -22.58 -58.16
N THR A 290 -20.22 -21.39 -58.17
CA THR A 290 -20.89 -20.07 -58.03
C THR A 290 -20.36 -19.09 -59.08
N SER A 291 -21.16 -18.07 -59.45
CA SER A 291 -20.71 -17.04 -60.40
C SER A 291 -19.55 -16.20 -59.84
N PRO A 292 -18.73 -15.54 -60.67
CA PRO A 292 -17.58 -14.75 -60.19
C PRO A 292 -17.95 -13.72 -59.11
N LEU A 293 -19.05 -12.99 -59.30
CA LEU A 293 -19.55 -12.01 -58.32
C LEU A 293 -20.04 -12.67 -57.00
N GLY A 294 -20.54 -13.91 -57.06
CA GLY A 294 -20.88 -14.66 -55.86
C GLY A 294 -19.64 -15.23 -55.15
N ALA A 295 -18.65 -15.69 -55.91
CA ALA A 295 -17.35 -16.14 -55.41
C ALA A 295 -16.58 -15.02 -54.71
N GLU A 296 -16.58 -13.81 -55.29
CA GLU A 296 -16.06 -12.58 -54.67
C GLU A 296 -16.73 -12.34 -53.30
N ARG A 297 -18.07 -12.29 -53.26
CA ARG A 297 -18.84 -12.07 -52.02
C ARG A 297 -18.64 -13.15 -50.95
N ILE A 298 -18.49 -14.42 -51.34
CA ILE A 298 -18.16 -15.52 -50.41
C ILE A 298 -16.76 -15.31 -49.84
N THR A 299 -15.79 -14.93 -50.68
CA THR A 299 -14.40 -14.68 -50.27
C THR A 299 -14.31 -13.48 -49.32
N GLU A 300 -14.95 -12.36 -49.67
CA GLU A 300 -15.05 -11.16 -48.81
C GLU A 300 -15.68 -11.48 -47.45
N GLY A 301 -16.77 -12.26 -47.43
CA GLY A 301 -17.43 -12.68 -46.20
C GLY A 301 -16.55 -13.57 -45.30
N LEU A 302 -15.79 -14.49 -45.89
CA LEU A 302 -14.81 -15.32 -45.16
C LEU A 302 -13.66 -14.48 -44.60
N GLU A 303 -13.17 -13.50 -45.38
CA GLU A 303 -12.17 -12.56 -44.89
C GLU A 303 -12.70 -11.68 -43.76
N ASP A 304 -13.95 -11.20 -43.83
CA ASP A 304 -14.55 -10.41 -42.74
C ASP A 304 -14.76 -11.25 -41.47
N MET A 305 -15.17 -12.51 -41.61
CA MET A 305 -15.23 -13.45 -40.49
C MET A 305 -13.85 -13.73 -39.89
N ARG A 306 -12.79 -13.83 -40.72
CA ARG A 306 -11.39 -13.93 -40.25
C ARG A 306 -10.93 -12.65 -39.54
N ARG A 307 -11.19 -11.47 -40.13
CA ARG A 307 -10.86 -10.14 -39.58
C ARG A 307 -11.55 -9.93 -38.24
N ALA A 308 -12.82 -10.33 -38.11
CA ALA A 308 -13.58 -10.21 -36.87
C ALA A 308 -13.08 -11.16 -35.78
N LEU A 309 -12.81 -12.43 -36.11
CA LEU A 309 -12.23 -13.40 -35.17
C LEU A 309 -10.88 -12.92 -34.61
N GLU A 310 -9.98 -12.47 -35.49
CA GLU A 310 -8.65 -12.00 -35.08
C GLU A 310 -8.69 -10.69 -34.32
N LYS A 311 -9.57 -9.75 -34.70
CA LYS A 311 -9.83 -8.54 -33.90
C LYS A 311 -10.31 -8.89 -32.49
N MET A 312 -11.18 -9.89 -32.35
CA MET A 312 -11.65 -10.32 -31.03
C MET A 312 -10.57 -11.04 -30.23
N ARG A 313 -9.63 -11.74 -30.87
CA ARG A 313 -8.41 -12.25 -30.20
C ARG A 313 -7.60 -11.10 -29.62
N VAL A 314 -7.23 -10.11 -30.43
CA VAL A 314 -6.39 -8.97 -29.96
C VAL A 314 -7.07 -8.22 -28.81
N LEU A 315 -8.37 -7.91 -28.94
CA LEU A 315 -9.13 -7.25 -27.86
C LEU A 315 -9.24 -8.10 -26.58
N TRP A 316 -9.24 -9.43 -26.72
CA TRP A 316 -9.22 -10.37 -25.59
C TRP A 316 -7.84 -10.42 -24.92
N GLU A 317 -6.75 -10.47 -25.70
CA GLU A 317 -5.36 -10.46 -25.21
C GLU A 317 -5.04 -9.14 -24.49
N GLU A 318 -5.44 -7.99 -25.05
CA GLU A 318 -5.30 -6.66 -24.45
C GLU A 318 -6.04 -6.56 -23.10
N GLU A 319 -7.29 -7.04 -23.01
CA GLU A 319 -8.09 -6.99 -21.78
C GLU A 319 -7.63 -8.04 -20.75
N GLU A 320 -7.13 -9.20 -21.18
CA GLU A 320 -6.52 -10.17 -20.26
C GLU A 320 -5.22 -9.60 -19.66
N GLU A 321 -4.31 -9.04 -20.47
CA GLU A 321 -3.11 -8.39 -19.94
C GLU A 321 -3.48 -7.23 -19.02
N ARG A 322 -4.49 -6.43 -19.36
CA ARG A 322 -4.98 -5.33 -18.49
C ARG A 322 -5.50 -5.84 -17.15
N LEU A 323 -6.28 -6.93 -17.12
CA LEU A 323 -6.80 -7.52 -15.89
C LEU A 323 -5.71 -8.24 -15.08
N GLN A 324 -4.79 -8.97 -15.73
CA GLN A 324 -3.62 -9.54 -15.08
C GLN A 324 -2.73 -8.43 -14.48
N GLY A 325 -2.47 -7.36 -15.21
CA GLY A 325 -1.71 -6.19 -14.75
C GLY A 325 -2.35 -5.53 -13.53
N GLN A 326 -3.67 -5.32 -13.57
CA GLN A 326 -4.45 -4.81 -12.44
C GLN A 326 -4.37 -5.73 -11.21
N LEU A 327 -4.46 -7.06 -11.41
CA LEU A 327 -4.35 -8.03 -10.33
C LEU A 327 -2.93 -8.10 -9.74
N ARG A 328 -1.89 -8.02 -10.59
CA ARG A 328 -0.48 -7.90 -10.17
C ARG A 328 -0.25 -6.63 -9.34
N SER A 329 -0.80 -5.48 -9.76
CA SER A 329 -0.67 -4.23 -8.99
C SER A 329 -1.44 -4.26 -7.67
N MET A 330 -2.64 -4.87 -7.64
CA MET A 330 -3.37 -5.08 -6.38
C MET A 330 -2.57 -5.96 -5.42
N GLY A 331 -2.09 -7.12 -5.87
CA GLY A 331 -1.28 -8.04 -5.06
C GLY A 331 0.02 -7.40 -4.54
N ALA A 332 0.70 -6.59 -5.36
CA ALA A 332 1.86 -5.82 -4.92
C ALA A 332 1.50 -4.80 -3.83
N SER A 333 0.41 -4.04 -4.00
CA SER A 333 -0.06 -3.08 -3.00
C SER A 333 -0.48 -3.76 -1.69
N GLU A 334 -1.13 -4.93 -1.74
CA GLU A 334 -1.45 -5.72 -0.56
C GLU A 334 -0.19 -6.22 0.18
N GLN A 335 0.84 -6.64 -0.55
CA GLN A 335 2.12 -7.04 0.05
C GLN A 335 2.81 -5.86 0.73
N GLN A 336 2.82 -4.69 0.10
CA GLN A 336 3.36 -3.46 0.70
C GLN A 336 2.55 -3.03 1.96
N TRP A 337 1.22 -3.12 1.95
CA TRP A 337 0.40 -2.88 3.14
C TRP A 337 0.72 -3.85 4.27
N ARG A 338 0.82 -5.16 3.99
CA ARG A 338 1.19 -6.17 5.01
C ARG A 338 2.60 -5.96 5.57
N GLN A 339 3.55 -5.51 4.75
CA GLN A 339 4.89 -5.13 5.22
C GLN A 339 4.83 -3.89 6.14
N LEU A 340 4.02 -2.89 5.80
CA LEU A 340 3.80 -1.71 6.64
C LEU A 340 3.13 -2.08 7.98
N GLU A 341 2.16 -3.00 7.99
CA GLU A 341 1.55 -3.54 9.22
C GLU A 341 2.57 -4.27 10.10
N ALA A 342 3.41 -5.12 9.52
CA ALA A 342 4.44 -5.87 10.24
C ALA A 342 5.48 -4.94 10.90
N GLU A 343 6.04 -4.02 10.13
CA GLU A 343 7.02 -3.03 10.59
C GLU A 343 6.44 -2.09 11.65
N LEU A 344 5.20 -1.62 11.47
CA LEU A 344 4.47 -0.84 12.48
C LEU A 344 4.24 -1.66 13.76
N GLY A 345 3.90 -2.94 13.63
CA GLY A 345 3.68 -3.86 14.74
C GLY A 345 4.94 -4.15 15.54
N GLU A 346 6.11 -4.23 14.89
CA GLU A 346 7.40 -4.31 15.57
C GLU A 346 7.81 -2.98 16.21
N PHE A 347 7.77 -1.88 15.46
CA PHE A 347 8.08 -0.54 15.99
C PHE A 347 7.27 -0.24 17.25
N ARG A 348 5.97 -0.59 17.28
CA ARG A 348 5.13 -0.48 18.49
C ARG A 348 5.62 -1.34 19.66
N LYS A 349 6.09 -2.56 19.44
CA LYS A 349 6.68 -3.41 20.50
C LYS A 349 7.97 -2.79 21.05
N ASP A 350 8.81 -2.24 20.19
CA ASP A 350 10.09 -1.63 20.59
C ASP A 350 9.88 -0.29 21.32
N LEU A 351 8.90 0.51 20.90
CA LEU A 351 8.42 1.65 21.70
C LEU A 351 7.93 1.20 23.08
N GLN A 352 7.09 0.17 23.18
CA GLN A 352 6.59 -0.32 24.47
C GLN A 352 7.71 -0.86 25.37
N ARG A 353 8.72 -1.52 24.79
CA ARG A 353 9.94 -1.98 25.47
C ARG A 353 10.71 -0.79 26.05
N LEU A 354 11.04 0.20 25.22
CA LEU A 354 11.76 1.42 25.61
C LEU A 354 10.99 2.28 26.63
N ALA A 355 9.65 2.25 26.59
CA ALA A 355 8.80 2.88 27.59
C ALA A 355 8.97 2.21 28.96
N LYS A 356 8.77 0.89 29.01
CA LYS A 356 8.78 0.10 30.25
C LYS A 356 10.17 0.02 30.89
N GLU A 357 11.22 -0.07 30.09
CA GLU A 357 12.61 -0.14 30.58
C GLU A 357 13.18 1.25 30.89
N GLY A 358 12.72 2.30 30.21
CA GLY A 358 13.41 3.59 30.13
C GLY A 358 12.62 4.84 30.51
N LEU A 359 11.32 4.75 30.80
CA LEU A 359 10.47 5.92 31.12
C LEU A 359 9.56 5.73 32.35
N GLU A 360 9.65 4.61 33.05
CA GLU A 360 8.85 4.34 34.24
C GLU A 360 9.15 5.32 35.41
N PRO A 361 8.15 5.63 36.26
CA PRO A 361 8.32 6.51 37.41
C PRO A 361 9.07 5.79 38.55
N ALA A 362 10.40 5.79 38.48
CA ALA A 362 11.23 5.35 39.58
C ALA A 362 10.90 6.13 40.88
N ALA A 363 10.96 5.45 42.02
CA ALA A 363 10.76 6.06 43.33
C ALA A 363 11.75 7.22 43.59
N LYS A 364 11.42 8.10 44.55
CA LYS A 364 12.28 9.23 44.93
C LYS A 364 13.69 8.72 45.31
N ALA A 365 14.66 8.94 44.43
CA ALA A 365 16.05 8.55 44.65
C ALA A 365 16.58 9.21 45.93
N GLY A 366 17.14 8.41 46.83
CA GLY A 366 17.71 8.85 48.10
C GLY A 366 19.20 9.18 48.01
N THR A 367 19.91 8.58 47.05
CA THR A 367 21.38 8.69 46.93
C THR A 367 21.84 9.31 45.61
N GLU A 368 23.09 9.81 45.60
CA GLU A 368 23.72 10.36 44.40
C GLU A 368 23.87 9.31 43.30
N ASP A 369 24.23 8.07 43.65
CA ASP A 369 24.48 7.02 42.66
C ASP A 369 23.18 6.51 42.01
N GLU A 370 22.04 6.48 42.73
CA GLU A 370 20.70 6.26 42.15
C GLU A 370 20.33 7.37 41.16
N LEU A 371 20.61 8.64 41.49
CA LEU A 371 20.39 9.78 40.60
C LEU A 371 21.25 9.68 39.33
N VAL A 372 22.52 9.27 39.45
CA VAL A 372 23.42 9.04 38.31
C VAL A 372 22.97 7.87 37.45
N ALA A 373 22.56 6.75 38.06
CA ALA A 373 22.02 5.59 37.34
C ALA A 373 20.75 5.95 36.56
N ARG A 374 19.82 6.68 37.18
CA ARG A 374 18.58 7.18 36.56
C ARG A 374 18.86 8.15 35.41
N TRP A 375 19.83 9.07 35.55
CA TRP A 375 20.25 9.95 34.46
C TRP A 375 20.90 9.20 33.29
N ARG A 376 21.73 8.18 33.58
CA ARG A 376 22.33 7.32 32.55
C ARG A 376 21.28 6.52 31.80
N LEU A 377 20.30 5.94 32.51
CA LEU A 377 19.17 5.22 31.92
C LEU A 377 18.39 6.11 30.95
N TYR A 378 17.90 7.26 31.40
CA TYR A 378 17.16 8.20 30.55
C TYR A 378 17.99 8.73 29.36
N SER A 379 19.33 8.80 29.51
CA SER A 379 20.24 9.13 28.41
C SER A 379 20.39 7.99 27.39
N ALA A 380 20.47 6.74 27.84
CA ALA A 380 20.51 5.56 26.97
C ALA A 380 19.20 5.37 26.20
N THR A 381 18.05 5.48 26.88
CA THR A 381 16.72 5.44 26.24
C THR A 381 16.56 6.55 25.21
N ARG A 382 17.07 7.77 25.48
CA ARG A 382 17.09 8.86 24.49
C ARG A 382 17.91 8.49 23.25
N THR A 383 19.07 7.84 23.42
CA THR A 383 19.92 7.42 22.29
C THR A 383 19.24 6.32 21.47
N ALA A 384 18.60 5.34 22.11
CA ALA A 384 17.80 4.32 21.42
C ALA A 384 16.63 4.96 20.63
N LEU A 385 15.92 5.92 21.21
CA LEU A 385 14.87 6.67 20.51
C LEU A 385 15.40 7.53 19.35
N VAL A 386 16.69 7.87 19.29
CA VAL A 386 17.29 8.52 18.10
C VAL A 386 17.68 7.48 17.04
N ALA A 387 18.05 6.26 17.44
CA ALA A 387 18.34 5.17 16.51
C ALA A 387 17.09 4.70 15.72
N GLU A 388 15.88 4.90 16.25
CA GLU A 388 14.61 4.60 15.57
C GLU A 388 14.15 5.66 14.55
N GLU A 389 14.81 6.82 14.46
CA GLU A 389 14.40 7.90 13.51
C GLU A 389 14.40 7.47 12.02
N PRO A 390 15.31 6.61 11.52
CA PRO A 390 15.22 6.05 10.18
C PRO A 390 13.99 5.18 9.95
N ARG A 391 13.57 4.37 10.95
CA ARG A 391 12.35 3.53 10.87
C ARG A 391 11.10 4.40 10.82
N VAL A 392 11.07 5.47 11.63
CA VAL A 392 10.06 6.54 11.58
C VAL A 392 9.98 7.20 10.20
N ALA A 393 11.12 7.53 9.59
CA ALA A 393 11.17 8.13 8.25
C ALA A 393 10.69 7.16 7.15
N TRP A 394 11.04 5.87 7.25
CA TRP A 394 10.58 4.82 6.34
C TRP A 394 9.06 4.61 6.43
N LEU A 395 8.50 4.49 7.64
CA LEU A 395 7.05 4.38 7.88
C LEU A 395 6.29 5.58 7.29
N GLN A 396 6.83 6.79 7.41
CA GLN A 396 6.24 8.00 6.81
C GLN A 396 6.37 8.07 5.28
N ALA A 397 7.38 7.44 4.69
CA ALA A 397 7.55 7.37 3.24
C ALA A 397 6.58 6.35 2.63
N GLN A 398 6.57 5.12 3.15
CA GLN A 398 5.69 4.05 2.67
C GLN A 398 4.21 4.38 2.84
N LEU A 399 3.81 5.02 3.95
CA LEU A 399 2.42 5.46 4.11
C LEU A 399 1.99 6.47 3.02
N LYS A 400 2.87 7.38 2.59
CA LYS A 400 2.55 8.33 1.52
C LYS A 400 2.41 7.63 0.17
N GLU A 401 3.35 6.75 -0.16
CA GLU A 401 3.35 5.95 -1.39
C GLU A 401 2.07 5.11 -1.51
N LEU A 402 1.69 4.43 -0.43
CA LEU A 402 0.48 3.60 -0.38
C LEU A 402 -0.83 4.41 -0.39
N ILE A 403 -0.87 5.60 0.20
CA ILE A 403 -2.03 6.52 0.09
C ILE A 403 -2.23 6.99 -1.36
N THR A 404 -1.17 7.15 -2.16
CA THR A 404 -1.31 7.45 -3.61
C THR A 404 -1.76 6.26 -4.45
N LEU A 405 -1.68 5.03 -3.93
CA LEU A 405 -2.05 3.79 -4.63
C LEU A 405 -3.43 3.22 -4.19
N SER A 406 -3.91 3.59 -3.01
CA SER A 406 -5.12 3.03 -2.38
C SER A 406 -6.27 4.03 -2.28
N ARG A 407 -7.51 3.53 -2.30
CA ARG A 407 -8.74 4.34 -2.17
C ARG A 407 -9.30 4.43 -0.75
N ASP A 408 -8.91 3.53 0.16
CA ASP A 408 -9.38 3.56 1.56
C ASP A 408 -8.29 3.11 2.55
N PRO A 409 -7.46 4.05 3.07
CA PRO A 409 -6.32 3.74 3.94
C PRO A 409 -6.60 3.94 5.44
N GLN A 410 -7.82 4.35 5.84
CA GLN A 410 -8.08 5.01 7.14
C GLN A 410 -7.48 4.30 8.37
N PRO A 411 -7.93 3.10 8.79
CA PRO A 411 -7.56 2.52 10.10
C PRO A 411 -6.06 2.23 10.23
N LEU A 412 -5.41 1.91 9.11
CA LEU A 412 -3.98 1.62 9.04
C LEU A 412 -3.18 2.93 9.10
N SER A 413 -3.61 3.96 8.38
CA SER A 413 -3.00 5.30 8.42
C SER A 413 -3.09 5.95 9.81
N ASP A 414 -4.24 5.84 10.48
CA ASP A 414 -4.44 6.33 11.86
C ASP A 414 -3.54 5.58 12.85
N SER A 415 -3.36 4.27 12.68
CA SER A 415 -2.46 3.47 13.51
C SER A 415 -0.97 3.86 13.35
N VAL A 416 -0.52 4.19 12.14
CA VAL A 416 0.81 4.75 11.89
C VAL A 416 0.94 6.12 12.55
N VAL A 417 -0.03 7.02 12.35
CA VAL A 417 -0.01 8.37 12.95
C VAL A 417 0.01 8.31 14.48
N ALA A 418 -0.74 7.40 15.10
CA ALA A 418 -0.72 7.19 16.55
C ALA A 418 0.67 6.71 17.04
N ALA A 419 1.31 5.74 16.37
CA ALA A 419 2.65 5.28 16.75
C ALA A 419 3.71 6.39 16.62
N LEU A 420 3.59 7.25 15.60
CA LEU A 420 4.44 8.43 15.41
C LEU A 420 4.23 9.47 16.53
N GLN A 421 3.00 9.69 16.98
CA GLN A 421 2.69 10.57 18.11
C GLN A 421 3.21 9.98 19.44
N GLU A 422 3.06 8.66 19.66
CA GLU A 422 3.63 7.94 20.79
C GLU A 422 5.16 8.14 20.84
N PHE A 423 5.86 7.92 19.72
CA PHE A 423 7.30 8.15 19.60
C PHE A 423 7.74 9.59 19.94
N GLN A 424 7.09 10.60 19.37
CA GLN A 424 7.43 12.01 19.67
C GLN A 424 7.13 12.36 21.13
N SER A 425 6.03 11.83 21.69
CA SER A 425 5.70 11.94 23.11
C SER A 425 6.78 11.30 23.99
N MET A 426 7.28 10.12 23.63
CA MET A 426 8.37 9.41 24.32
C MET A 426 9.69 10.19 24.27
N LYS A 427 10.10 10.68 23.09
CA LYS A 427 11.30 11.52 22.89
C LYS A 427 11.23 12.81 23.74
N GLY A 428 10.04 13.40 23.83
CA GLY A 428 9.74 14.53 24.73
C GLY A 428 9.82 14.17 26.22
N LYS A 429 9.18 13.07 26.64
CA LYS A 429 9.21 12.57 28.04
C LYS A 429 10.63 12.23 28.48
N SER A 430 11.36 11.45 27.70
CA SER A 430 12.78 11.09 27.92
C SER A 430 13.65 12.34 28.12
N THR A 431 13.52 13.33 27.23
CA THR A 431 14.28 14.58 27.33
C THR A 431 13.91 15.38 28.59
N LYS A 432 12.63 15.45 28.95
CA LYS A 432 12.17 16.11 30.20
C LYS A 432 12.72 15.41 31.44
N LEU A 433 12.58 14.09 31.54
CA LEU A 433 13.05 13.29 32.68
C LEU A 433 14.57 13.36 32.85
N ARG A 434 15.34 13.15 31.77
CA ARG A 434 16.81 13.27 31.78
C ARG A 434 17.26 14.65 32.25
N ASN A 435 16.61 15.71 31.78
CA ASN A 435 16.96 17.08 32.16
C ASN A 435 16.54 17.39 33.62
N ALA A 436 15.42 16.84 34.11
CA ALA A 436 14.98 16.98 35.49
C ALA A 436 15.91 16.26 36.47
N THR A 437 16.26 14.99 36.21
CA THR A 437 17.26 14.26 37.03
C THR A 437 18.65 14.92 36.95
N GLY A 438 18.99 15.54 35.82
CA GLY A 438 20.17 16.41 35.71
C GLY A 438 20.10 17.61 36.68
N LEU A 439 18.96 18.28 36.77
CA LEU A 439 18.77 19.40 37.71
C LEU A 439 18.80 18.94 39.18
N GLU A 440 18.23 17.77 39.50
CA GLU A 440 18.34 17.13 40.82
C GLU A 440 19.81 16.86 41.18
N LEU A 441 20.58 16.25 40.26
CA LEU A 441 22.03 16.04 40.42
C LEU A 441 22.79 17.36 40.66
N TRP A 442 22.46 18.42 39.91
CA TRP A 442 23.10 19.73 40.10
C TRP A 442 22.88 20.29 41.51
N GLN A 443 21.66 20.16 42.04
CA GLN A 443 21.34 20.57 43.41
C GLN A 443 22.08 19.73 44.44
N CYS A 444 22.19 18.41 44.24
CA CYS A 444 23.00 17.53 45.09
C CYS A 444 24.48 17.94 45.12
N PHE A 445 25.09 18.23 43.97
CA PHE A 445 26.49 18.67 43.91
C PHE A 445 26.73 20.08 44.45
N GLN A 446 25.73 20.97 44.42
CA GLN A 446 25.84 22.30 45.03
C GLN A 446 25.58 22.33 46.55
N ARG A 447 24.92 21.31 47.13
CA ARG A 447 24.56 21.30 48.55
C ARG A 447 25.77 21.43 49.50
N PRO A 448 26.89 20.70 49.34
CA PRO A 448 28.07 20.86 50.21
C PRO A 448 28.70 22.25 50.14
N LEU A 449 28.54 22.98 49.03
CA LEU A 449 28.98 24.38 48.93
C LEU A 449 28.09 25.33 49.73
N GLN A 450 26.78 25.06 49.82
CA GLN A 450 25.83 25.83 50.62
C GLN A 450 26.06 25.59 52.11
N ASP A 451 26.21 24.32 52.51
CA ASP A 451 26.53 23.93 53.89
C ASP A 451 27.87 24.54 54.36
N LEU A 452 28.85 24.68 53.46
CA LEU A 452 30.10 25.40 53.73
C LEU A 452 29.92 26.90 54.00
N GLN A 453 28.96 27.58 53.35
CA GLN A 453 28.68 29.00 53.65
C GLN A 453 27.98 29.17 55.01
N LEU A 454 27.09 28.24 55.36
CA LEU A 454 26.48 28.19 56.71
C LEU A 454 27.55 27.94 57.78
N TRP A 455 28.46 26.99 57.53
CA TRP A 455 29.63 26.75 58.37
C TRP A 455 30.53 27.99 58.47
N ARG A 456 30.79 28.70 57.36
CA ARG A 456 31.62 29.93 57.33
C ARG A 456 31.07 31.01 58.26
N ALA A 457 29.75 31.24 58.25
CA ALA A 457 29.10 32.21 59.12
C ALA A 457 29.20 31.80 60.60
N LEU A 458 29.03 30.50 60.91
CA LEU A 458 29.17 29.96 62.26
C LEU A 458 30.61 30.04 62.77
N ALA A 459 31.60 29.70 61.93
CA ALA A 459 33.02 29.78 62.23
C ALA A 459 33.46 31.21 62.55
N GLN A 460 33.06 32.19 61.72
CA GLN A 460 33.36 33.60 61.96
C GLN A 460 32.74 34.08 63.29
N ARG A 461 31.46 33.76 63.54
CA ARG A 461 30.79 34.11 64.80
C ARG A 461 31.51 33.56 66.03
N LEU A 462 32.02 32.33 65.98
CA LEU A 462 32.78 31.73 67.09
C LEU A 462 34.14 32.39 67.30
N LEU A 463 34.83 32.81 66.23
CA LEU A 463 36.07 33.59 66.32
C LEU A 463 35.84 34.96 66.96
N ASP A 464 34.80 35.67 66.52
CA ASP A 464 34.47 37.02 66.98
C ASP A 464 34.02 37.01 68.45
N VAL A 465 33.05 36.15 68.81
CA VAL A 465 32.50 36.08 70.18
C VAL A 465 33.55 35.65 71.21
N THR A 466 34.47 34.75 70.84
CA THR A 466 35.51 34.32 71.78
C THR A 466 36.72 35.26 71.87
N ALA A 467 36.80 36.31 71.04
CA ALA A 467 37.99 37.13 70.89
C ALA A 467 38.54 37.68 72.24
N SER A 468 37.65 38.19 73.10
CA SER A 468 37.97 38.99 74.28
C SER A 468 37.46 38.44 75.62
N LEU A 469 37.21 37.12 75.72
CA LEU A 469 36.72 36.49 76.96
C LEU A 469 37.81 36.42 78.07
N PRO A 470 37.55 36.91 79.30
CA PRO A 470 38.50 36.87 80.42
C PRO A 470 38.13 35.89 81.55
N ASP A 471 37.01 35.18 81.44
CA ASP A 471 36.37 34.41 82.52
C ASP A 471 36.31 32.91 82.27
N LEU A 472 36.47 32.13 83.35
CA LEU A 472 36.52 30.67 83.32
C LEU A 472 35.21 30.00 82.80
N PRO A 473 33.99 30.43 83.19
CA PRO A 473 32.75 29.82 82.68
C PRO A 473 32.62 29.92 81.16
N SER A 474 32.89 31.09 80.56
CA SER A 474 32.75 31.28 79.12
C SER A 474 33.74 30.43 78.32
N ILE A 475 34.95 30.17 78.85
CA ILE A 475 35.90 29.24 78.22
C ILE A 475 35.30 27.83 78.10
N HIS A 476 34.62 27.33 79.15
CA HIS A 476 33.97 26.03 79.12
C HIS A 476 32.75 25.97 78.17
N THR A 477 32.03 27.07 77.97
CA THR A 477 30.86 27.10 77.06
C THR A 477 31.25 27.09 75.58
N PHE A 478 32.30 27.84 75.19
CA PHE A 478 32.64 28.02 73.77
C PHE A 478 33.69 27.03 73.24
N LEU A 479 34.53 26.44 74.09
CA LEU A 479 35.54 25.47 73.63
C LEU A 479 34.91 24.25 72.91
N PRO A 480 33.85 23.58 73.43
CA PRO A 480 33.20 22.47 72.73
C PRO A 480 32.52 22.89 71.42
N GLN A 481 32.04 24.14 71.33
CA GLN A 481 31.41 24.65 70.11
C GLN A 481 32.44 24.87 69.00
N ILE A 482 33.65 25.35 69.34
CA ILE A 482 34.78 25.42 68.42
C ILE A 482 35.21 24.01 67.98
N GLU A 483 35.23 23.02 68.89
CA GLU A 483 35.56 21.64 68.53
C GLU A 483 34.52 21.00 67.60
N ALA A 484 33.22 21.20 67.85
CA ALA A 484 32.16 20.76 66.94
C ALA A 484 32.24 21.45 65.57
N ALA A 485 32.53 22.76 65.53
CA ALA A 485 32.74 23.50 64.29
C ALA A 485 33.96 22.97 63.51
N LEU A 486 35.05 22.60 64.19
CA LEU A 486 36.23 22.00 63.56
C LEU A 486 35.95 20.60 63.01
N ALA A 487 35.14 19.78 63.69
CA ALA A 487 34.71 18.47 63.18
C ALA A 487 33.84 18.60 61.91
N GLU A 488 32.85 19.49 61.92
CA GLU A 488 32.03 19.78 60.74
C GLU A 488 32.86 20.33 59.57
N SER A 489 33.85 21.17 59.87
CA SER A 489 34.81 21.71 58.90
C SER A 489 35.58 20.61 58.16
N SER A 490 35.95 19.54 58.84
CA SER A 490 36.63 18.37 58.26
C SER A 490 35.68 17.51 57.43
N ARG A 491 34.46 17.26 57.90
CA ARG A 491 33.41 16.55 57.14
C ARG A 491 33.11 17.24 55.81
N LEU A 492 32.97 18.57 55.83
CA LEU A 492 32.77 19.38 54.62
C LEU A 492 34.03 19.45 53.74
N LYS A 493 35.24 19.31 54.30
CA LYS A 493 36.47 19.17 53.51
C LYS A 493 36.45 17.89 52.68
N GLU A 494 36.22 16.75 53.32
CA GLU A 494 36.19 15.43 52.67
C GLU A 494 35.17 15.38 51.52
N GLN A 495 33.92 15.79 51.79
CA GLN A 495 32.86 15.86 50.78
C GLN A 495 33.25 16.74 49.58
N LEU A 496 33.75 17.95 49.82
CA LEU A 496 34.17 18.86 48.74
C LEU A 496 35.38 18.34 47.96
N THR A 497 36.32 17.64 48.61
CA THR A 497 37.46 17.00 47.92
C THR A 497 37.08 15.79 47.08
N ALA A 498 35.89 15.21 47.26
CA ALA A 498 35.40 14.11 46.43
C ALA A 498 34.83 14.59 45.08
N LEU A 499 34.29 15.81 44.96
CA LEU A 499 33.73 16.32 43.69
C LEU A 499 34.75 16.36 42.53
N PRO A 500 36.01 16.81 42.71
CA PRO A 500 37.04 16.76 41.67
C PRO A 500 37.33 15.36 41.11
N LEU A 501 37.11 14.29 41.89
CA LEU A 501 37.28 12.92 41.41
C LEU A 501 36.17 12.52 40.42
N LYS A 502 34.98 13.15 40.52
CA LYS A 502 33.80 12.92 39.67
C LYS A 502 33.79 13.79 38.40
N LYS A 503 34.91 14.42 38.03
CA LYS A 503 35.02 15.42 36.92
C LYS A 503 34.34 15.01 35.61
N ASP A 504 34.48 13.76 35.16
CA ASP A 504 34.00 13.32 33.84
C ASP A 504 32.49 12.98 33.86
N LEU A 505 31.97 12.61 35.04
CA LEU A 505 30.52 12.58 35.28
C LEU A 505 29.96 14.01 35.21
N LEU A 506 30.56 14.98 35.92
CA LEU A 506 30.10 16.37 35.89
C LEU A 506 30.08 16.94 34.45
N ARG A 507 31.13 16.66 33.65
CA ARG A 507 31.21 17.04 32.23
C ARG A 507 30.09 16.44 31.39
N SER A 508 29.80 15.15 31.55
CA SER A 508 28.77 14.45 30.77
C SER A 508 27.33 14.86 31.14
N VAL A 509 27.08 15.22 32.41
CA VAL A 509 25.76 15.66 32.89
C VAL A 509 25.51 17.16 32.62
N PHE A 510 26.52 18.02 32.78
CA PHE A 510 26.34 19.49 32.80
C PHE A 510 27.01 20.25 31.64
N GLY A 511 27.83 19.58 30.83
CA GLY A 511 28.70 20.21 29.85
C GLY A 511 30.01 20.71 30.47
N GLN A 512 31.03 20.88 29.61
CA GLN A 512 32.40 21.20 30.00
C GLN A 512 32.50 22.46 30.89
N ASP A 513 31.87 23.55 30.47
CA ASP A 513 32.07 24.87 31.08
C ASP A 513 31.43 24.98 32.47
N ARG A 514 30.23 24.40 32.64
CA ARG A 514 29.53 24.36 33.93
C ARG A 514 30.22 23.43 34.92
N ALA A 515 30.76 22.30 34.45
CA ALA A 515 31.56 21.41 35.28
C ALA A 515 32.87 22.09 35.72
N ALA A 516 33.55 22.81 34.83
CA ALA A 516 34.76 23.55 35.15
C ALA A 516 34.50 24.65 36.20
N ALA A 517 33.49 25.49 36.00
CA ALA A 517 33.14 26.57 36.92
C ALA A 517 32.76 26.06 38.32
N LEU A 518 32.01 24.94 38.42
CA LEU A 518 31.68 24.33 39.71
C LEU A 518 32.92 23.82 40.43
N LEU A 519 33.84 23.17 39.72
CA LEU A 519 35.09 22.66 40.30
C LEU A 519 36.03 23.78 40.74
N GLU A 520 36.10 24.88 39.99
CA GLU A 520 36.84 26.08 40.41
C GLU A 520 36.23 26.71 41.68
N GLN A 521 34.90 26.79 41.76
CA GLN A 521 34.18 27.25 42.95
C GLN A 521 34.42 26.36 44.17
N VAL A 522 34.54 25.04 43.98
CA VAL A 522 34.96 24.11 45.03
C VAL A 522 36.39 24.43 45.49
N VAL A 523 37.34 24.60 44.57
CA VAL A 523 38.76 24.86 44.89
C VAL A 523 38.99 26.22 45.54
N SER A 524 38.21 27.26 45.24
CA SER A 524 38.25 28.53 45.98
C SER A 524 37.61 28.40 47.37
N SER A 525 36.42 27.83 47.46
CA SER A 525 35.69 27.68 48.73
C SER A 525 36.43 26.81 49.76
N VAL A 526 37.10 25.75 49.28
CA VAL A 526 37.99 24.89 50.10
C VAL A 526 39.12 25.69 50.75
N ARG A 527 39.78 26.60 50.00
CA ARG A 527 40.87 27.45 50.51
C ARG A 527 40.39 28.44 51.57
N ASP A 528 39.26 29.11 51.32
CA ASP A 528 38.64 30.02 52.30
C ASP A 528 38.30 29.31 53.62
N ARG A 529 37.81 28.06 53.54
CA ARG A 529 37.52 27.24 54.73
C ARG A 529 38.79 26.78 55.46
N ASP A 530 39.86 26.41 54.75
CA ASP A 530 41.14 26.06 55.38
C ASP A 530 41.74 27.24 56.19
N LEU A 531 41.60 28.49 55.72
CA LEU A 531 42.02 29.69 56.47
C LEU A 531 41.23 29.87 57.78
N LEU A 532 39.90 29.73 57.73
CA LEU A 532 39.04 29.86 58.91
C LEU A 532 39.19 28.68 59.88
N HIS A 533 39.41 27.46 59.38
CA HIS A 533 39.71 26.28 60.19
C HIS A 533 41.00 26.49 61.00
N ASN A 534 42.07 26.97 60.35
CA ASN A 534 43.33 27.29 61.03
C ASN A 534 43.16 28.41 62.07
N SER A 535 42.32 29.41 61.80
CA SER A 535 41.98 30.46 62.77
C SER A 535 41.25 29.89 63.99
N LEU A 536 40.30 28.96 63.80
CA LEU A 536 39.60 28.27 64.89
C LEU A 536 40.54 27.37 65.70
N LEU A 537 41.48 26.67 65.07
CA LEU A 537 42.54 25.90 65.75
C LEU A 537 43.43 26.80 66.62
N GLN A 538 43.83 27.97 66.11
CA GLN A 538 44.64 28.93 66.87
C GLN A 538 43.85 29.55 68.04
N ARG A 539 42.54 29.77 67.89
CA ARG A 539 41.66 30.20 68.99
C ARG A 539 41.49 29.09 70.03
N LYS A 540 41.31 27.84 69.60
CA LYS A 540 41.20 26.65 70.48
C LYS A 540 42.43 26.53 71.39
N SER A 541 43.63 26.51 70.83
CA SER A 541 44.86 26.37 71.62
C SER A 541 45.08 27.53 72.59
N LYS A 542 44.73 28.77 72.20
CA LYS A 542 44.79 29.94 73.09
C LYS A 542 43.81 29.84 74.27
N LEU A 543 42.58 29.37 74.03
CA LEU A 543 41.59 29.14 75.10
C LEU A 543 42.02 28.00 76.05
N GLN A 544 42.60 26.92 75.52
CA GLN A 544 43.16 25.83 76.32
C GLN A 544 44.36 26.28 77.18
N SER A 545 45.20 27.18 76.68
CA SER A 545 46.31 27.76 77.44
C SER A 545 45.82 28.64 78.61
N LEU A 546 44.79 29.46 78.40
CA LEU A 546 44.16 30.26 79.48
C LEU A 546 43.51 29.37 80.55
N LEU A 547 42.90 28.25 80.14
CA LEU A 547 42.31 27.27 81.07
C LEU A 547 43.36 26.63 82.00
N ALA A 548 44.58 26.40 81.50
CA ALA A 548 45.69 25.92 82.34
C ALA A 548 46.14 26.99 83.35
N GLN A 549 46.38 28.23 82.91
CA GLN A 549 46.81 29.33 83.77
C GLN A 549 45.85 29.61 84.95
N HIS A 550 44.54 29.47 84.72
CA HIS A 550 43.53 29.57 85.79
C HIS A 550 43.65 28.48 86.86
N LYS A 551 44.08 27.27 86.47
CA LYS A 551 44.26 26.14 87.39
C LYS A 551 45.48 26.32 88.29
N ASP A 552 46.58 26.80 87.72
CA ASP A 552 47.88 26.88 88.41
C ASP A 552 47.91 27.99 89.46
N PHE A 553 47.35 29.18 89.16
CA PHE A 553 47.20 30.26 90.15
C PHE A 553 46.35 29.81 91.37
N GLY A 554 45.28 29.06 91.12
CA GLY A 554 44.39 28.55 92.18
C GLY A 554 45.05 27.55 93.14
N ALA A 555 46.14 26.90 92.71
CA ALA A 555 46.93 25.99 93.54
C ALA A 555 47.93 26.75 94.42
N ALA A 556 48.64 27.74 93.87
CA ALA A 556 49.66 28.51 94.60
C ALA A 556 49.06 29.53 95.61
N PHE A 557 47.88 30.08 95.32
CA PHE A 557 47.29 31.15 96.14
C PHE A 557 46.84 30.69 97.53
N LYS A 558 46.24 29.50 97.63
CA LYS A 558 45.60 29.01 98.88
C LYS A 558 46.58 28.75 100.05
N PRO A 559 47.74 28.08 99.86
CA PRO A 559 48.68 27.86 100.96
C PRO A 559 49.23 29.16 101.56
N LEU A 560 49.52 30.13 100.70
CA LEU A 560 50.13 31.40 101.11
C LEU A 560 49.15 32.24 101.95
N GLN A 561 47.89 32.33 101.53
CA GLN A 561 46.85 33.01 102.30
C GLN A 561 46.70 32.43 103.72
N LYS A 562 46.88 31.10 103.89
CA LYS A 562 46.84 30.47 105.21
C LYS A 562 48.04 30.87 106.08
N LYS A 563 49.27 30.80 105.54
CA LYS A 563 50.50 31.16 106.28
C LYS A 563 50.40 32.55 106.89
N LEU A 564 49.86 33.52 106.13
CA LEU A 564 49.71 34.90 106.61
C LEU A 564 48.81 35.00 107.85
N SER A 565 47.68 34.28 107.88
CA SER A 565 46.77 34.27 109.02
C SER A 565 47.38 33.63 110.27
N ASP A 566 48.10 32.52 110.10
CA ASP A 566 48.75 31.80 111.21
C ASP A 566 49.88 32.67 111.83
N LEU A 567 50.63 33.41 111.01
CA LEU A 567 51.63 34.39 111.46
C LEU A 567 50.98 35.56 112.24
N HIS A 568 49.87 36.11 111.74
CA HIS A 568 49.17 37.22 112.39
C HIS A 568 48.64 36.85 113.78
N GLY A 569 48.12 35.63 113.96
CA GLY A 569 47.70 35.14 115.27
C GLY A 569 48.86 35.01 116.27
N ARG A 570 50.04 34.56 115.81
CA ARG A 570 51.23 34.43 116.66
C ARG A 570 51.82 35.79 117.05
N VAL A 571 51.82 36.76 116.14
CA VAL A 571 52.31 38.12 116.41
C VAL A 571 51.46 38.83 117.47
N GLN A 572 50.13 38.67 117.45
CA GLN A 572 49.28 39.27 118.49
C GLN A 572 49.49 38.69 119.90
N ALA A 573 49.99 37.45 120.03
CA ALA A 573 50.12 36.76 121.31
C ALA A 573 51.22 37.31 122.24
N GLU A 574 52.18 38.07 121.70
CA GLU A 574 53.29 38.67 122.48
C GLU A 574 52.96 40.07 123.03
N ASN A 575 51.71 40.54 122.93
CA ASN A 575 51.26 41.83 123.45
C ASN A 575 51.24 41.87 125.00
N GLY A 576 52.26 42.47 125.61
CA GLY A 576 52.28 42.82 127.03
C GLY A 576 53.68 42.71 127.64
N LEU A 577 54.22 43.83 128.13
CA LEU A 577 55.59 43.89 128.66
C LEU A 577 55.74 43.09 129.97
N GLN A 578 56.66 42.12 129.99
CA GLN A 578 57.06 41.40 131.20
C GLN A 578 57.64 42.36 132.26
N GLN A 579 57.46 42.06 133.55
CA GLN A 579 57.84 42.99 134.63
C GLN A 579 59.32 42.92 135.01
N ASP A 580 59.95 41.75 134.90
CA ASP A 580 61.35 41.49 135.25
C ASP A 580 62.30 41.67 134.04
N LEU A 581 63.60 41.82 134.30
CA LEU A 581 64.59 42.02 133.25
C LEU A 581 64.78 40.76 132.36
N PRO A 582 64.87 39.53 132.92
CA PRO A 582 64.93 38.29 132.12
C PRO A 582 63.71 38.08 131.22
N GLY A 583 62.48 38.26 131.74
CA GLY A 583 61.25 38.08 130.96
C GLY A 583 61.19 38.95 129.70
N LYS A 584 61.54 40.24 129.82
CA LYS A 584 61.61 41.18 128.68
C LYS A 584 62.61 40.72 127.61
N GLN A 585 63.74 40.16 128.03
CA GLN A 585 64.80 39.75 127.12
C GLN A 585 64.42 38.47 126.35
N ALA A 586 63.62 37.57 126.94
CA ALA A 586 63.04 36.42 126.25
C ALA A 586 61.92 36.81 125.26
N GLN A 587 61.10 37.81 125.60
CA GLN A 587 60.04 38.34 124.73
C GLN A 587 60.61 38.97 123.45
N LEU A 588 61.67 39.77 123.58
CA LEU A 588 62.36 40.39 122.45
C LEU A 588 62.87 39.34 121.44
N SER A 589 63.48 38.25 121.91
CA SER A 589 63.99 37.18 121.05
C SER A 589 62.89 36.43 120.28
N ARG A 590 61.68 36.28 120.86
CA ARG A 590 60.55 35.65 120.16
C ARG A 590 59.95 36.56 119.10
N LEU A 591 59.81 37.86 119.39
CA LEU A 591 59.40 38.85 118.40
C LEU A 591 60.39 38.95 117.23
N GLN A 592 61.70 38.83 117.50
CA GLN A 592 62.73 38.79 116.45
C GLN A 592 62.62 37.53 115.56
N GLY A 593 62.36 36.35 116.13
CA GLY A 593 62.09 35.14 115.32
C GLY A 593 60.85 35.26 114.43
N LEU A 594 59.79 35.91 114.93
CA LEU A 594 58.60 36.23 114.14
C LEU A 594 58.87 37.24 113.00
N GLN A 595 59.95 38.04 113.08
CA GLN A 595 60.36 38.97 112.03
C GLN A 595 61.01 38.21 110.86
N GLU A 596 61.81 37.19 111.14
CA GLU A 596 62.41 36.33 110.10
C GLU A 596 61.33 35.51 109.37
N GLU A 597 60.39 34.90 110.11
CA GLU A 597 59.26 34.17 109.50
C GLU A 597 58.37 35.07 108.63
N ALA A 598 58.20 36.34 108.99
CA ALA A 598 57.50 37.31 108.15
C ALA A 598 58.27 37.61 106.85
N LEU A 599 59.60 37.74 106.88
CA LEU A 599 60.41 38.02 105.69
C LEU A 599 60.36 36.86 104.68
N ASP A 600 60.41 35.61 105.14
CA ASP A 600 60.27 34.41 104.28
C ASP A 600 58.90 34.37 103.58
N LEU A 601 57.81 34.72 104.27
CA LEU A 601 56.48 34.81 103.66
C LEU A 601 56.44 35.89 102.56
N GLY A 602 57.16 37.00 102.73
CA GLY A 602 57.32 38.03 101.71
C GLY A 602 58.02 37.52 100.43
N ALA A 603 58.99 36.61 100.57
CA ALA A 603 59.65 35.98 99.43
C ALA A 603 58.70 35.03 98.65
N GLU A 604 57.86 34.25 99.34
CA GLU A 604 56.83 33.44 98.70
C GLU A 604 55.79 34.28 97.94
N MET A 605 55.48 35.49 98.42
CA MET A 605 54.54 36.41 97.77
C MET A 605 55.09 36.97 96.46
N GLU A 606 56.37 37.32 96.42
CA GLU A 606 57.05 37.74 95.19
C GLU A 606 57.14 36.58 94.17
N ALA A 607 57.40 35.34 94.63
CA ALA A 607 57.46 34.16 93.78
C ALA A 607 56.13 33.86 93.05
N MET A 608 54.97 34.26 93.60
CA MET A 608 53.67 34.10 92.95
C MET A 608 53.36 35.15 91.88
N ARG A 609 54.05 36.30 91.85
CA ARG A 609 53.73 37.44 90.98
C ARG A 609 53.63 37.11 89.47
N PRO A 610 54.37 36.15 88.89
CA PRO A 610 54.19 35.75 87.49
C PRO A 610 52.83 35.11 87.16
N LEU A 611 52.20 34.38 88.08
CA LEU A 611 50.91 33.67 87.86
C LEU A 611 49.68 34.60 87.82
N VAL A 612 49.92 35.89 88.07
CA VAL A 612 48.92 36.96 88.15
C VAL A 612 48.79 37.70 86.80
N GLN A 613 49.86 37.68 86.00
CA GLN A 613 50.05 38.64 84.92
C GLN A 613 48.97 38.50 83.83
N GLY A 614 48.18 39.56 83.65
CA GLY A 614 47.12 39.62 82.64
C GLY A 614 45.73 39.13 83.09
N ASN A 615 45.54 38.68 84.34
CA ASN A 615 44.20 38.38 84.86
C ASN A 615 43.78 39.35 85.99
N PRO A 616 42.81 40.26 85.76
CA PRO A 616 42.37 41.24 86.77
C PRO A 616 41.83 40.61 88.08
N GLY A 617 41.17 39.46 87.98
CA GLY A 617 40.63 38.74 89.13
C GLY A 617 41.68 37.99 89.95
N HIS A 618 42.86 37.72 89.38
CA HIS A 618 44.03 37.23 90.10
C HIS A 618 44.80 38.41 90.73
N GLN A 619 44.91 39.54 90.02
CA GLN A 619 45.61 40.74 90.49
C GLN A 619 45.00 41.28 91.79
N HIS A 620 43.69 41.55 91.80
CA HIS A 620 42.96 42.00 92.99
C HIS A 620 43.15 41.07 94.20
N LYS A 621 43.33 39.76 93.98
CA LYS A 621 43.55 38.79 95.05
C LYS A 621 44.95 38.86 95.65
N MET A 622 45.99 39.13 94.85
CA MET A 622 47.35 39.33 95.38
C MET A 622 47.54 40.71 96.01
N ASP A 623 46.87 41.75 95.51
CA ASP A 623 46.92 43.10 96.08
C ASP A 623 46.35 43.12 97.51
N GLN A 624 45.29 42.33 97.77
CA GLN A 624 44.72 42.15 99.10
C GLN A 624 45.75 41.54 100.08
N ILE A 625 46.30 40.35 99.76
CA ILE A 625 47.29 39.69 100.64
C ILE A 625 48.53 40.58 100.85
N SER A 626 48.95 41.34 99.83
CA SER A 626 50.06 42.31 99.92
C SER A 626 49.77 43.46 100.89
N THR A 627 48.51 43.85 101.04
CA THR A 627 48.08 44.88 102.00
C THR A 627 48.08 44.33 103.42
N ASP A 628 47.51 43.12 103.60
CA ASP A 628 47.40 42.45 104.90
C ASP A 628 48.79 42.08 105.48
N TYR A 629 49.73 41.67 104.62
CA TYR A 629 51.13 41.43 104.96
C TYR A 629 51.86 42.69 105.47
N GLN A 630 51.67 43.84 104.82
CA GLN A 630 52.30 45.08 105.28
C GLN A 630 51.73 45.58 106.60
N ALA A 631 50.47 45.25 106.94
CA ALA A 631 49.89 45.59 108.24
C ALA A 631 50.54 44.76 109.37
N LEU A 632 50.75 43.46 109.14
CA LEU A 632 51.47 42.56 110.05
C LEU A 632 52.87 43.08 110.39
N GLN A 633 53.66 43.39 109.36
CA GLN A 633 55.07 43.75 109.54
C GLN A 633 55.26 45.02 110.39
N ARG A 634 54.44 46.06 110.17
CA ARG A 634 54.49 47.31 110.97
C ARG A 634 54.13 47.08 112.44
N SER A 635 53.17 46.20 112.71
CA SER A 635 52.75 45.88 114.08
C SER A 635 53.86 45.17 114.85
N LEU A 636 54.62 44.29 114.19
CA LEU A 636 55.74 43.58 114.79
C LEU A 636 56.91 44.53 115.12
N GLU A 637 57.27 45.40 114.17
CA GLU A 637 58.34 46.39 114.33
C GLU A 637 58.08 47.33 115.53
N GLN A 638 56.81 47.74 115.77
CA GLN A 638 56.45 48.55 116.93
C GLN A 638 56.67 47.81 118.26
N MET A 639 56.20 46.56 118.40
CA MET A 639 56.37 45.79 119.65
C MET A 639 57.85 45.57 120.00
N ILE A 640 58.69 45.32 119.00
CA ILE A 640 60.15 45.18 119.19
C ILE A 640 60.76 46.49 119.74
N ILE A 641 60.36 47.65 119.21
CA ILE A 641 60.87 48.96 119.64
C ILE A 641 60.46 49.25 121.09
N GLU A 642 59.21 48.99 121.47
CA GLU A 642 58.72 49.23 122.83
C GLU A 642 59.43 48.33 123.86
N CYS A 643 59.63 47.04 123.56
CA CYS A 643 60.38 46.11 124.41
C CYS A 643 61.82 46.59 124.69
N VAL A 644 62.52 47.14 123.68
CA VAL A 644 63.91 47.62 123.82
C VAL A 644 64.00 48.89 124.68
N LEU A 645 63.03 49.80 124.58
CA LEU A 645 63.03 51.05 125.35
C LEU A 645 62.75 50.81 126.85
N TYR A 646 61.82 49.92 127.17
CA TYR A 646 61.37 49.65 128.55
C TYR A 646 62.36 48.85 129.43
N ALA A 647 63.54 48.51 128.90
CA ALA A 647 64.60 47.79 129.62
C ALA A 647 65.65 48.70 130.29
N ARG A 648 65.68 50.01 129.98
CA ARG A 648 66.81 50.91 130.33
C ARG A 648 66.71 51.71 131.64
N GLN A 649 65.64 51.57 132.43
CA GLN A 649 65.31 52.54 133.51
C GLN A 649 65.59 52.10 134.96
N CYS A 650 66.20 50.92 135.22
CA CYS A 650 66.15 50.29 136.55
C CYS A 650 67.51 50.09 137.26
N SER A 651 68.38 51.11 137.37
CA SER A 651 69.69 51.00 138.11
C SER A 651 70.25 52.37 138.58
N GLY A 652 70.84 52.48 139.78
CA GLY A 652 71.54 53.69 140.29
C GLY A 652 72.09 53.58 141.74
N PRO A 653 73.01 54.48 142.20
CA PRO A 653 73.39 54.61 143.64
C PRO A 653 73.75 56.04 144.17
N GLN A 654 74.20 56.14 145.44
CA GLN A 654 74.67 57.35 146.18
C GLN A 654 75.94 57.01 147.02
N PRO A 655 76.99 57.85 147.09
CA PRO A 655 77.63 58.21 148.40
C PRO A 655 78.38 59.58 148.43
N ASP A 656 79.30 59.77 149.41
CA ASP A 656 79.83 61.04 149.94
C ASP A 656 81.27 61.49 149.51
N SER A 657 81.51 62.80 149.69
CA SER A 657 82.75 63.56 149.95
C SER A 657 84.14 63.28 149.28
N GLN A 658 84.73 64.37 148.77
CA GLN A 658 86.17 64.69 148.53
C GLN A 658 86.99 63.97 147.42
N ARG A 659 88.02 64.68 146.94
CA ARG A 659 88.95 64.44 145.79
C ARG A 659 90.37 64.11 146.32
N PRO A 660 91.37 63.57 145.55
CA PRO A 660 91.69 63.97 144.15
C PRO A 660 92.44 62.99 143.18
N CYS A 661 92.74 63.51 141.97
CA CYS A 661 93.83 63.18 141.02
C CYS A 661 93.70 62.09 139.90
N SER A 662 94.37 62.37 138.76
CA SER A 662 94.57 61.60 137.50
C SER A 662 93.32 61.29 136.64
N LEU A 663 93.18 61.74 135.37
CA LEU A 663 93.92 61.42 134.11
C LEU A 663 93.70 59.95 133.68
N GLY A 664 93.15 59.55 132.52
CA GLY A 664 92.92 60.12 131.17
C GLY A 664 93.22 58.99 130.15
N GLY A 665 92.72 58.88 128.90
CA GLY A 665 91.74 59.61 128.07
C GLY A 665 91.70 59.00 126.64
N TYR A 666 90.97 59.63 125.69
CA TYR A 666 91.19 59.57 124.22
C TYR A 666 90.95 58.22 123.44
N ILE A 667 90.72 58.15 122.10
CA ILE A 667 90.60 59.17 121.02
C ILE A 667 89.68 58.78 119.81
N LEU A 668 89.44 59.79 118.95
CA LEU A 668 88.71 59.86 117.65
C LEU A 668 89.27 58.90 116.55
N VAL A 669 88.82 58.77 115.28
CA VAL A 669 88.03 59.58 114.31
C VAL A 669 87.36 58.59 113.30
N GLY A 670 86.31 58.84 112.49
CA GLY A 670 85.38 59.97 112.29
C GLY A 670 85.27 60.46 110.81
N ARG A 671 84.08 60.94 110.39
CA ARG A 671 83.70 61.56 109.07
C ARG A 671 83.47 60.60 107.88
N TRP A 672 82.38 60.66 107.10
CA TRP A 672 81.77 61.75 106.27
C TRP A 672 82.58 62.20 105.06
N THR A 673 82.06 61.96 103.84
CA THR A 673 82.00 62.80 102.60
C THR A 673 81.87 61.90 101.34
N LYS A 674 81.39 62.30 100.14
CA LYS A 674 80.47 63.37 99.64
C LYS A 674 80.30 63.14 98.11
N SER A 675 79.49 63.96 97.43
CA SER A 675 79.44 64.14 95.95
C SER A 675 78.66 63.07 95.14
N GLN A 676 77.66 63.45 94.31
CA GLN A 676 77.71 63.99 92.91
C GLN A 676 77.82 62.87 91.84
N GLN A 677 77.33 62.98 90.58
CA GLN A 677 76.76 64.12 89.86
C GLN A 677 75.91 63.72 88.61
N ASN A 678 74.99 64.61 88.20
CA ASN A 678 74.70 65.03 86.80
C ASN A 678 74.31 64.05 85.66
N SER A 679 73.28 64.50 84.90
CA SER A 679 73.27 64.59 83.41
C SER A 679 73.03 63.30 82.58
N LYS A 680 72.62 63.31 81.29
CA LYS A 680 72.04 64.32 80.35
C LYS A 680 71.58 63.57 79.05
N PHE A 681 71.06 64.34 78.08
CA PHE A 681 70.75 64.03 76.66
C PHE A 681 69.34 63.43 76.44
N ARG A 682 68.49 63.95 75.55
CA ARG A 682 68.63 64.33 74.11
C ARG A 682 68.83 63.08 73.21
N TYR A 683 68.29 62.98 72.00
CA TYR A 683 67.75 64.02 71.10
C TYR A 683 66.90 63.41 69.96
N LYS A 684 65.96 64.20 69.41
CA LYS A 684 65.55 64.22 67.97
C LYS A 684 64.91 62.93 67.36
N SER A 685 64.27 62.97 66.17
CA SER A 685 63.40 64.01 65.54
C SER A 685 62.84 63.57 64.18
N ARG A 686 61.66 64.10 63.81
CA ARG A 686 61.22 64.36 62.40
C ARG A 686 60.98 63.11 61.52
N CYS A 687 60.29 63.15 60.38
CA CYS A 687 59.59 64.24 59.66
C CYS A 687 58.26 63.67 59.06
N ALA A 688 57.16 64.45 58.90
CA ALA A 688 56.74 65.17 57.67
C ALA A 688 56.62 64.29 56.40
N ARG A 689 55.60 64.38 55.52
CA ARG A 689 54.35 65.18 55.35
C ARG A 689 53.34 64.29 54.56
N ARG A 690 52.00 64.35 54.69
CA ARG A 690 51.02 65.42 54.32
C ARG A 690 50.98 65.72 52.79
N PRO A 691 49.81 66.08 52.19
CA PRO A 691 48.51 65.37 52.10
C PRO A 691 47.78 65.57 50.72
N ARG A 692 46.44 65.33 50.65
CA ARG A 692 45.42 66.04 49.81
C ARG A 692 45.35 65.71 48.29
N ASN A 693 44.20 65.85 47.59
CA ASN A 693 42.76 65.91 47.98
C ASN A 693 41.80 65.75 46.76
N ARG A 694 40.48 65.71 47.07
CA ARG A 694 39.33 66.31 46.33
C ARG A 694 38.65 65.63 45.11
N THR A 695 37.39 65.21 45.35
CA THR A 695 36.11 65.53 44.62
C THR A 695 35.95 65.28 43.10
N GLY A 696 34.76 64.91 42.59
CA GLY A 696 33.46 64.64 43.24
C GLY A 696 32.24 64.75 42.28
N CYS A 697 31.02 64.47 42.79
CA CYS A 697 29.68 64.54 42.12
C CYS A 697 29.37 63.44 41.06
N SER A 698 28.19 62.80 40.91
CA SER A 698 26.74 62.95 41.31
C SER A 698 25.83 63.67 40.29
N ALA A 699 24.59 63.25 39.92
CA ALA A 699 23.82 62.00 40.15
C ALA A 699 22.64 61.81 39.09
N PRO A 700 21.37 61.36 39.33
CA PRO A 700 20.76 60.24 38.54
C PRO A 700 19.27 60.38 38.07
N HIS A 701 18.58 59.25 37.77
CA HIS A 701 17.12 59.01 37.56
C HIS A 701 16.50 59.33 36.16
N SER A 702 15.40 58.72 35.65
CA SER A 702 14.63 57.47 35.99
C SER A 702 13.66 57.01 34.84
N ASN A 703 13.06 55.82 34.96
CA ASN A 703 12.07 55.13 34.06
C ASN A 703 10.59 55.56 34.38
N PRO A 704 9.46 55.00 33.83
CA PRO A 704 9.18 54.11 32.67
C PRO A 704 7.94 54.52 31.77
N GLY A 705 7.50 53.68 30.81
CA GLY A 705 6.21 53.81 30.07
C GLY A 705 5.98 52.72 28.98
N ALA A 706 4.74 52.44 28.53
CA ALA A 706 4.43 51.26 27.67
C ALA A 706 3.29 51.41 26.61
N GLN A 707 3.43 50.64 25.51
CA GLN A 707 2.43 50.09 24.54
C GLN A 707 1.19 50.89 24.05
N TRP A 708 0.93 50.92 22.73
CA TRP A 708 -0.26 50.32 22.05
C TRP A 708 -0.31 50.56 20.51
N ALA A 709 -1.27 49.91 19.84
CA ALA A 709 -1.86 50.18 18.50
C ALA A 709 -1.14 49.73 17.18
N LEU A 710 -1.73 48.70 16.54
CA LEU A 710 -1.74 48.52 15.08
C LEU A 710 -3.02 49.19 14.49
N ALA A 711 -2.96 49.74 13.27
CA ALA A 711 -4.20 50.14 12.55
C ALA A 711 -4.10 50.26 11.00
N VAL A 712 -3.04 50.86 10.45
CA VAL A 712 -3.18 51.65 9.19
C VAL A 712 -2.96 50.88 7.87
N VAL A 713 -2.15 49.82 7.81
CA VAL A 713 -1.59 49.33 6.51
C VAL A 713 -2.57 48.49 5.65
N ARG A 714 -3.71 48.04 6.19
CA ARG A 714 -4.74 47.25 5.46
C ARG A 714 -5.54 48.03 4.40
N ALA A 715 -5.08 49.21 4.00
CA ALA A 715 -5.75 50.07 3.02
C ALA A 715 -5.31 49.85 1.55
N VAL A 716 -4.14 49.23 1.30
CA VAL A 716 -3.52 49.19 -0.04
C VAL A 716 -4.01 48.02 -0.91
N GLU A 717 -4.47 46.91 -0.31
CA GLU A 717 -4.80 45.65 -1.00
C GLU A 717 -6.07 45.70 -1.88
N ARG A 718 -6.77 46.84 -1.98
CA ARG A 718 -8.08 46.93 -2.67
C ARG A 718 -8.09 47.55 -4.07
N CYS A 719 -6.93 47.99 -4.60
CA CYS A 719 -6.88 48.66 -5.92
C CYS A 719 -6.20 47.85 -7.04
N ALA A 720 -5.57 46.70 -6.76
CA ALA A 720 -4.87 45.90 -7.77
C ALA A 720 -5.74 44.84 -8.47
N ALA A 721 -6.91 44.49 -7.91
CA ALA A 721 -7.71 43.34 -8.34
C ALA A 721 -8.58 43.56 -9.59
N ALA A 722 -8.65 44.78 -10.15
CA ALA A 722 -9.59 45.15 -11.20
C ALA A 722 -9.02 45.20 -12.63
N ALA A 723 -7.70 45.03 -12.81
CA ALA A 723 -7.00 45.47 -14.03
C ALA A 723 -6.46 44.36 -14.96
N ARG A 724 -6.67 43.07 -14.67
CA ARG A 724 -6.17 41.95 -15.51
C ARG A 724 -7.20 40.82 -15.75
N SER A 725 -8.48 41.09 -15.52
CA SER A 725 -9.58 40.12 -15.73
C SER A 725 -10.40 40.38 -17.01
N LEU A 726 -9.91 41.25 -17.92
CA LEU A 726 -10.63 41.72 -19.12
C LEU A 726 -9.76 41.64 -20.38
N LEU A 727 -8.94 40.59 -20.45
CA LEU A 727 -8.18 40.07 -21.60
C LEU A 727 -8.12 38.55 -21.39
N CYS A 728 -9.23 37.82 -21.43
CA CYS A 728 -10.08 37.58 -22.61
C CYS A 728 -9.21 37.13 -23.81
N SER A 729 -8.95 35.83 -23.97
CA SER A 729 -9.89 34.83 -24.53
C SER A 729 -10.05 34.95 -26.06
N ALA A 730 -8.93 34.85 -26.79
CA ALA A 730 -8.89 34.78 -28.25
C ALA A 730 -7.55 34.17 -28.75
N LEU A 731 -7.22 32.96 -28.29
CA LEU A 731 -6.23 32.04 -28.87
C LEU A 731 -6.49 30.63 -28.30
#